data_AF-A0A3B9A4G6-F1
#
_entry.id   AF-A0A3B9A4G6-F1
#
_cell.length_a   1.000
_cell.length_b   1.000
_cell.length_c   1.000
_cell.angle_alpha   90.00
_cell.angle_beta   90.00
_cell.angle_gamma   90.00
#
_symmetry.space_group_name_H-M   'P 1'
#
loop_
_entity.id
_entity.type
_entity.pdbx_description
1 polymer ?
#
loop_
_entity_poly.entity_id
_entity_poly.type
_entity_poly.pdbx_seq_one_letter_code
_entity_poly.pdbx_strand_id
1 'polypeptide(L)'
;MNEINEYYVQAELAQAAYATLSTGEPSQSELLKVGMTFSQAENFASQWRVVAQYNHSETIEWIDELGITHEVVTSNGLSATVFENVDGQRYLAARGTEITDLNDIATDVIDIGALGTAEHQAQYAALSAQVQTWLDNDVLLPGFTVAGHSLGGFLATNLALDIPADVAHTYLYNAPGVTGVINGDLLGGIVNALSPGTPIAIPAVVSITNIVAADDVVSLVGLYVAPPIVLTVESQSPIGAHFIAGVTDALAVYSLFATIDPSVSIETISGILNAFPGDTENILESALAAAGAVYGKSYPCSETDRDIYYTNLYELQNVVAAGGQGTIVSLANLPVAEISAMAKSDPAALFALLQLSPIAITGMSQSYVPNDGSLDVENYSAQWFEDRASFLFYRYNKSALPRMEGSITFEDFTNPDMTAEANSYSRQGDFYKFGSAAGEELGGWDGNDHLYGMDGEDKLQGLGGDDYLEGGKGQDALSGGIGNDTFVVIGTDSDYDTFDGGADIDTIRGSDGDDTIRVHDFNPASSVEFIDGHLGYNTIAGTDLNDTIDLSQTIVLNIDKIDGGGGVDKITGSAGNDIIYGGAGGDTLNGGGGENWLYGGTGMDTYIVGEGINHLIDEDRLGIIKDQQGNVLNGGVWQKVGTGQYQQLVTATTATMNSPFTIQLGEGQQVVLESFTSGDYGITLVDSILPATTADTTLIGAADVDDTLGDTGGNDLIQGLGGDDLLYGGAGGNDRLEGGAGRDNLQAGDGDDVLVGGSERDIFLANFGSDRLYADEELSVAAAVAQGEGTASGLQGEWLDGRAGDDTVVGGAGDDLLLGGRGDDILIGGAGNDNIDGDLETISVGRDWVATRSVGNNTYSTSYSHAAIIDPGEGGNDVIYSGGGDDWVNGGRGNDWIDGSDVLVVGLSHFSWYLEAA
;
A
#
# COMPACT_ATOMS: atom_id res chain seq x y z
N MET A 1 38.97 -1.33 -24.48
CA MET A 1 37.70 -0.60 -24.39
C MET A 1 36.69 -1.31 -25.27
N ASN A 2 35.39 -1.22 -24.95
CA ASN A 2 34.34 -1.61 -25.90
C ASN A 2 34.39 -0.64 -27.11
N GLU A 3 33.95 -1.08 -28.29
CA GLU A 3 34.04 -0.30 -29.54
C GLU A 3 33.39 1.09 -29.43
N ILE A 4 32.27 1.20 -28.70
CA ILE A 4 31.55 2.45 -28.48
C ILE A 4 32.37 3.49 -27.70
N ASN A 5 33.10 3.06 -26.66
CA ASN A 5 33.94 3.97 -25.89
C ASN A 5 35.09 4.50 -26.75
N GLU A 6 35.63 3.67 -27.66
CA GLU A 6 36.63 4.11 -28.62
C GLU A 6 36.03 5.15 -29.60
N TYR A 7 34.77 4.98 -30.03
CA TYR A 7 34.09 5.97 -30.88
C TYR A 7 33.99 7.33 -30.20
N TYR A 8 33.71 7.39 -28.89
CA TYR A 8 33.67 8.65 -28.14
C TYR A 8 35.05 9.29 -28.02
N VAL A 9 36.07 8.52 -27.60
CA VAL A 9 37.44 9.01 -27.45
C VAL A 9 37.97 9.61 -28.76
N GLN A 10 37.74 8.95 -29.88
CA GLN A 10 38.19 9.40 -31.18
C GLN A 10 37.42 10.65 -31.67
N ALA A 11 36.18 10.86 -31.22
CA ALA A 11 35.41 12.08 -31.48
C ALA A 11 35.98 13.28 -30.70
N GLU A 12 36.34 13.08 -29.42
CA GLU A 12 36.98 14.13 -28.61
C GLU A 12 38.32 14.57 -29.19
N LEU A 13 39.13 13.63 -29.69
CA LEU A 13 40.38 13.94 -30.40
C LEU A 13 40.11 14.76 -31.68
N ALA A 14 39.09 14.40 -32.46
CA ALA A 14 38.69 15.14 -33.65
C ALA A 14 38.18 16.56 -33.32
N GLN A 15 37.46 16.73 -32.21
CA GLN A 15 37.01 18.03 -31.71
C GLN A 15 38.20 18.87 -31.20
N ALA A 16 39.10 18.28 -30.41
CA ALA A 16 40.30 18.95 -29.91
C ALA A 16 41.23 19.43 -31.03
N ALA A 17 41.26 18.72 -32.16
CA ALA A 17 42.08 19.09 -33.32
C ALA A 17 41.71 20.45 -33.94
N TYR A 18 40.51 20.98 -33.67
CA TYR A 18 40.16 22.34 -34.06
C TYR A 18 40.95 23.40 -33.29
N ALA A 19 41.50 23.07 -32.11
CA ALA A 19 42.19 24.04 -31.26
C ALA A 19 43.62 24.28 -31.74
N THR A 20 44.13 25.49 -31.54
CA THR A 20 45.58 25.72 -31.62
C THR A 20 46.21 25.30 -30.30
N LEU A 21 46.95 24.19 -30.32
CA LEU A 21 47.45 23.53 -29.11
C LEU A 21 48.98 23.65 -29.01
N SER A 22 49.45 24.01 -27.82
CA SER A 22 50.86 23.95 -27.47
C SER A 22 51.32 22.50 -27.20
N THR A 23 52.58 22.19 -27.51
CA THR A 23 53.16 20.87 -27.21
C THR A 23 53.26 20.66 -25.70
N GLY A 24 52.86 19.50 -25.21
CA GLY A 24 52.77 19.19 -23.78
C GLY A 24 51.34 18.91 -23.35
N GLU A 25 51.04 19.14 -22.07
CA GLU A 25 49.67 19.06 -21.55
C GLU A 25 48.82 20.17 -22.18
N PRO A 26 47.70 19.85 -22.86
CA PRO A 26 46.83 20.86 -23.44
C PRO A 26 46.19 21.68 -22.31
N SER A 27 46.15 23.00 -22.46
CA SER A 27 45.50 23.84 -21.44
C SER A 27 43.99 23.86 -21.65
N GLN A 28 43.23 23.89 -20.55
CA GLN A 28 41.78 24.11 -20.57
C GLN A 28 41.41 25.34 -21.40
N SER A 29 42.20 26.43 -21.30
CA SER A 29 41.96 27.67 -22.04
C SER A 29 42.09 27.54 -23.56
N GLU A 30 42.86 26.58 -24.06
CA GLU A 30 42.98 26.29 -25.49
C GLU A 30 41.77 25.47 -25.97
N LEU A 31 41.36 24.46 -25.19
CA LEU A 31 40.25 23.56 -25.52
C LEU A 31 38.87 24.23 -25.45
N LEU A 32 38.66 25.15 -24.50
CA LEU A 32 37.42 25.93 -24.38
C LEU A 32 37.10 26.75 -25.65
N LYS A 33 38.12 27.13 -26.44
CA LYS A 33 37.94 27.92 -27.66
C LYS A 33 37.29 27.14 -28.79
N VAL A 34 37.25 25.82 -28.70
CA VAL A 34 36.73 24.93 -29.76
C VAL A 34 35.47 24.18 -29.35
N GLY A 35 34.75 24.76 -28.38
CA GLY A 35 33.45 24.26 -27.97
C GLY A 35 33.51 23.09 -26.99
N MET A 36 34.68 22.73 -26.46
CA MET A 36 34.72 21.88 -25.27
C MET A 36 34.26 22.70 -24.05
N THR A 37 33.53 22.07 -23.14
CA THR A 37 33.13 22.68 -21.86
C THR A 37 34.29 22.67 -20.87
N PHE A 38 34.15 23.31 -19.70
CA PHE A 38 35.23 23.36 -18.71
C PHE A 38 35.53 21.95 -18.18
N SER A 39 34.48 21.23 -17.79
CA SER A 39 34.55 19.86 -17.29
C SER A 39 35.08 18.89 -18.35
N GLN A 40 34.63 19.04 -19.60
CA GLN A 40 35.14 18.23 -20.72
C GLN A 40 36.62 18.51 -20.99
N ALA A 41 37.02 19.78 -21.03
CA ALA A 41 38.41 20.16 -21.27
C ALA A 41 39.34 19.70 -20.14
N GLU A 42 38.89 19.75 -18.88
CA GLU A 42 39.63 19.22 -17.74
C GLU A 42 39.84 17.71 -17.83
N ASN A 43 38.78 16.97 -18.15
CA ASN A 43 38.84 15.53 -18.31
C ASN A 43 39.80 15.15 -19.45
N PHE A 44 39.64 15.76 -20.62
CA PHE A 44 40.49 15.52 -21.79
C PHE A 44 41.96 15.82 -21.50
N ALA A 45 42.27 16.98 -20.90
CA ALA A 45 43.63 17.36 -20.57
C ALA A 45 44.30 16.43 -19.55
N SER A 46 43.53 15.71 -18.74
CA SER A 46 44.09 14.73 -17.79
C SER A 46 44.53 13.41 -18.45
N GLN A 47 44.08 13.14 -19.68
CA GLN A 47 44.28 11.86 -20.38
C GLN A 47 45.23 11.98 -21.58
N TRP A 48 45.45 13.18 -22.10
CA TRP A 48 46.07 13.40 -23.39
C TRP A 48 47.21 14.41 -23.33
N ARG A 49 48.30 14.07 -24.00
CA ARG A 49 49.43 14.97 -24.24
C ARG A 49 49.58 15.27 -25.72
N VAL A 50 49.80 16.54 -26.07
CA VAL A 50 50.09 16.98 -27.44
C VAL A 50 51.56 16.76 -27.75
N VAL A 51 51.86 15.83 -28.66
CA VAL A 51 53.23 15.53 -29.10
C VAL A 51 53.68 16.54 -30.15
N ALA A 52 52.81 16.80 -31.12
CA ALA A 52 53.04 17.77 -32.20
C ALA A 52 51.72 18.25 -32.78
N GLN A 53 51.70 19.49 -33.28
CA GLN A 53 50.60 20.00 -34.09
C GLN A 53 51.19 20.65 -35.34
N TYR A 54 50.53 20.47 -36.48
CA TYR A 54 50.86 21.09 -37.74
C TYR A 54 49.66 21.88 -38.25
N ASN A 55 49.82 23.21 -38.27
CA ASN A 55 48.88 24.14 -38.91
C ASN A 55 49.54 24.62 -40.20
N HIS A 56 48.97 24.29 -41.35
CA HIS A 56 49.59 24.63 -42.62
C HIS A 56 49.33 26.09 -42.99
N SER A 57 50.41 26.81 -43.31
CA SER A 57 50.36 28.17 -43.81
C SER A 57 51.16 28.27 -45.09
N GLU A 58 50.53 28.75 -46.16
CA GLU A 58 51.19 29.09 -47.42
C GLU A 58 51.50 30.59 -47.46
N THR A 59 52.60 30.96 -48.12
CA THR A 59 52.89 32.37 -48.42
C THR A 59 52.55 32.61 -49.87
N ILE A 60 51.47 33.36 -50.12
CA ILE A 60 51.09 33.80 -51.45
C ILE A 60 51.89 35.06 -51.77
N GLU A 61 52.80 34.94 -52.74
CA GLU A 61 53.50 36.07 -53.32
C GLU A 61 52.77 36.56 -54.56
N TRP A 62 52.39 37.84 -54.60
CA TRP A 62 51.90 38.48 -55.82
C TRP A 62 52.64 39.77 -56.10
N ILE A 63 52.91 40.04 -57.37
CA ILE A 63 53.58 41.27 -57.80
C ILE A 63 52.51 42.24 -58.28
N ASP A 64 52.40 43.41 -57.65
CA ASP A 64 51.42 44.41 -58.04
C ASP A 64 51.75 45.07 -59.41
N GLU A 65 50.83 45.91 -59.89
CA GLU A 65 51.00 46.66 -61.14
C GLU A 65 52.24 47.58 -61.17
N LEU A 66 52.88 47.79 -60.00
CA LEU A 66 54.09 48.59 -59.84
C LEU A 66 55.37 47.74 -59.72
N GLY A 67 55.27 46.41 -59.80
CA GLY A 67 56.41 45.50 -59.69
C GLY A 67 56.83 45.20 -58.24
N ILE A 68 55.98 45.49 -57.26
CA ILE A 68 56.25 45.23 -55.84
C ILE A 68 55.71 43.85 -55.47
N THR A 69 56.58 42.99 -54.95
CA THR A 69 56.17 41.71 -54.34
C THR A 69 55.45 41.98 -53.03
N HIS A 70 54.20 41.54 -52.94
CA HIS A 70 53.40 41.45 -51.73
C HIS A 70 53.37 40.00 -51.29
N GLU A 71 53.69 39.76 -50.03
CA GLU A 71 53.59 38.44 -49.39
C GLU A 71 52.39 38.45 -48.44
N VAL A 72 51.46 37.52 -48.63
CA VAL A 72 50.38 37.25 -47.68
C VAL A 72 50.52 35.82 -47.22
N VAL A 73 50.71 35.61 -45.93
CA VAL A 73 50.64 34.28 -45.34
C VAL A 73 49.17 33.92 -45.16
N THR A 74 48.69 32.94 -45.91
CA THR A 74 47.33 32.40 -45.84
C THR A 74 47.38 30.98 -45.28
N SER A 75 46.55 30.69 -44.29
CA SER A 75 46.24 29.31 -43.91
C SER A 75 45.48 28.65 -45.05
N ASN A 76 45.86 27.44 -45.47
CA ASN A 76 45.06 26.67 -46.43
C ASN A 76 43.97 25.84 -45.73
N GLY A 77 43.73 26.05 -44.44
CA GLY A 77 42.72 25.34 -43.65
C GLY A 77 43.22 24.09 -42.92
N LEU A 78 44.29 23.44 -43.39
CA LEU A 78 44.77 22.18 -42.81
C LEU A 78 45.33 22.38 -41.39
N SER A 79 44.78 21.62 -40.44
CA SER A 79 45.42 21.34 -39.16
C SER A 79 45.36 19.85 -38.82
N ALA A 80 46.48 19.33 -38.33
CA ALA A 80 46.58 17.99 -37.82
C ALA A 80 47.37 17.95 -36.52
N THR A 81 46.92 17.15 -35.56
CA THR A 81 47.51 17.05 -34.22
C THR A 81 47.84 15.60 -33.89
N VAL A 82 49.04 15.38 -33.35
CA VAL A 82 49.47 14.10 -32.79
C VAL A 82 49.29 14.14 -31.28
N PHE A 83 48.36 13.33 -30.78
CA PHE A 83 48.09 13.14 -29.37
C PHE A 83 48.74 11.85 -28.87
N GLU A 84 49.13 11.82 -27.60
CA GLU A 84 49.60 10.63 -26.90
C GLU A 84 48.75 10.43 -25.65
N ASN A 85 48.22 9.22 -25.48
CA ASN A 85 47.46 8.87 -24.28
C ASN A 85 48.40 8.54 -23.09
N VAL A 86 47.81 8.32 -21.92
CA VAL A 86 48.54 7.92 -20.70
C VAL A 86 49.35 6.62 -20.83
N ASP A 87 48.99 5.74 -21.78
CA ASP A 87 49.68 4.47 -22.07
C ASP A 87 50.82 4.63 -23.08
N GLY A 88 51.04 5.84 -23.61
CA GLY A 88 52.08 6.16 -24.59
C GLY A 88 51.72 5.82 -26.04
N GLN A 89 50.45 5.46 -26.33
CA GLN A 89 49.96 5.25 -27.69
C GLN A 89 49.67 6.58 -28.37
N ARG A 90 49.97 6.67 -29.67
CA ARG A 90 49.85 7.92 -30.43
C ARG A 90 48.77 7.87 -31.48
N TYR A 91 48.04 8.97 -31.58
CA TYR A 91 46.85 9.14 -32.40
C TYR A 91 47.01 10.39 -33.24
N LEU A 92 46.53 10.34 -34.47
CA LEU A 92 46.49 11.48 -35.38
C LEU A 92 45.05 11.98 -35.47
N ALA A 93 44.82 13.27 -35.24
CA ALA A 93 43.52 13.88 -35.47
C ALA A 93 43.65 15.02 -36.49
N ALA A 94 42.83 14.98 -37.54
CA ALA A 94 42.75 16.01 -38.56
C ALA A 94 41.47 16.82 -38.38
N ARG A 95 41.59 18.15 -38.26
CA ARG A 95 40.41 19.02 -38.17
C ARG A 95 39.69 19.09 -39.52
N GLY A 96 38.38 19.29 -39.49
CA GLY A 96 37.63 19.73 -40.65
C GLY A 96 37.57 21.25 -40.75
N THR A 97 36.67 21.75 -41.59
CA THR A 97 36.49 23.18 -41.86
C THR A 97 36.08 23.98 -40.63
N GLU A 98 36.80 25.06 -40.33
CA GLU A 98 36.48 26.02 -39.28
C GLU A 98 35.53 27.11 -39.80
N ILE A 99 34.24 26.98 -39.48
CA ILE A 99 33.19 27.91 -39.95
C ILE A 99 33.29 29.34 -39.38
N THR A 100 34.19 29.58 -38.43
CA THR A 100 34.49 30.91 -37.90
C THR A 100 35.66 31.58 -38.62
N ASP A 101 36.43 30.84 -39.41
CA ASP A 101 37.48 31.35 -40.27
C ASP A 101 36.97 31.51 -41.71
N LEU A 102 36.81 32.76 -42.13
CA LEU A 102 36.35 33.09 -43.49
C LEU A 102 37.30 32.58 -44.58
N ASN A 103 38.59 32.41 -44.28
CA ASN A 103 39.54 31.82 -45.22
C ASN A 103 39.32 30.32 -45.34
N ASP A 104 39.02 29.65 -44.22
CA ASP A 104 38.73 28.21 -44.19
C ASP A 104 37.41 27.91 -44.92
N ILE A 105 36.35 28.71 -44.67
CA ILE A 105 35.10 28.64 -45.44
C ILE A 105 35.32 28.88 -46.94
N ALA A 106 36.11 29.89 -47.31
CA ALA A 106 36.37 30.20 -48.71
C ALA A 106 37.18 29.10 -49.43
N THR A 107 38.02 28.38 -48.69
CA THR A 107 38.86 27.29 -49.19
C THR A 107 38.10 25.95 -49.24
N ASP A 108 37.19 25.72 -48.29
CA ASP A 108 36.55 24.41 -48.08
C ASP A 108 35.06 24.35 -48.50
N VAL A 109 34.26 25.41 -48.32
CA VAL A 109 32.78 25.37 -48.42
C VAL A 109 32.25 25.68 -49.83
N ILE A 110 32.99 26.43 -50.64
CA ILE A 110 32.53 26.84 -51.99
C ILE A 110 32.38 25.61 -52.93
N ASP A 111 32.95 24.45 -52.61
CA ASP A 111 33.10 23.33 -53.55
C ASP A 111 32.81 21.93 -52.98
N ILE A 112 32.04 21.80 -51.89
CA ILE A 112 31.59 20.49 -51.36
C ILE A 112 30.83 19.66 -52.43
N GLY A 113 30.27 20.30 -53.45
CA GLY A 113 29.64 19.64 -54.61
C GLY A 113 30.60 19.06 -55.65
N ALA A 114 31.92 19.29 -55.53
CA ALA A 114 32.93 18.94 -56.52
C ALA A 114 34.18 18.24 -55.93
N LEU A 115 33.99 17.45 -54.85
CA LEU A 115 34.99 16.60 -54.19
C LEU A 115 36.08 16.12 -55.18
N GLY A 116 37.27 16.75 -55.12
CA GLY A 116 38.37 16.56 -56.08
C GLY A 116 39.07 17.83 -56.58
N THR A 117 38.85 18.99 -55.95
CA THR A 117 39.49 20.28 -56.30
C THR A 117 41.00 20.30 -56.03
N ALA A 118 41.70 21.27 -56.62
CA ALA A 118 43.14 21.45 -56.42
C ALA A 118 43.48 21.80 -54.96
N GLU A 119 42.61 22.54 -54.26
CA GLU A 119 42.81 22.89 -52.85
C GLU A 119 42.79 21.65 -51.92
N HIS A 120 41.79 20.76 -52.05
CA HIS A 120 41.73 19.53 -51.24
C HIS A 120 42.91 18.60 -51.52
N GLN A 121 43.40 18.54 -52.76
CA GLN A 121 44.62 17.81 -53.12
C GLN A 121 45.88 18.44 -52.49
N ALA A 122 45.94 19.77 -52.40
CA ALA A 122 47.04 20.47 -51.74
C ALA A 122 47.05 20.25 -50.22
N GLN A 123 45.88 20.33 -49.56
CA GLN A 123 45.74 19.98 -48.15
C GLN A 123 46.13 18.52 -47.88
N TYR A 124 45.67 17.58 -48.71
CA TYR A 124 46.08 16.18 -48.58
C TYR A 124 47.59 15.97 -48.78
N ALA A 125 48.19 16.59 -49.81
CA ALA A 125 49.62 16.49 -50.06
C ALA A 125 50.45 17.05 -48.89
N ALA A 126 50.01 18.18 -48.31
CA ALA A 126 50.64 18.77 -47.13
C ALA A 126 50.51 17.86 -45.90
N LEU A 127 49.34 17.26 -45.68
CA LEU A 127 49.12 16.29 -44.59
C LEU A 127 50.01 15.05 -44.77
N SER A 128 49.99 14.42 -45.94
CA SER A 128 50.78 13.20 -46.23
C SER A 128 52.28 13.45 -46.06
N ALA A 129 52.80 14.58 -46.56
CA ALA A 129 54.20 14.96 -46.38
C ALA A 129 54.57 15.18 -44.89
N GLN A 130 53.68 15.79 -44.12
CA GLN A 130 53.90 16.02 -42.69
C GLN A 130 53.83 14.72 -41.89
N VAL A 131 52.89 13.82 -42.21
CA VAL A 131 52.77 12.50 -41.57
C VAL A 131 54.02 11.67 -41.82
N GLN A 132 54.56 11.66 -43.04
CA GLN A 132 55.84 11.01 -43.33
C GLN A 132 56.98 11.61 -42.50
N THR A 133 57.02 12.93 -42.38
CA THR A 133 58.00 13.61 -41.51
C THR A 133 57.85 13.18 -40.05
N TRP A 134 56.62 12.99 -39.55
CA TRP A 134 56.40 12.52 -38.18
C TRP A 134 56.76 11.05 -37.97
N LEU A 135 56.54 10.19 -38.96
CA LEU A 135 56.99 8.78 -38.93
C LEU A 135 58.53 8.68 -38.93
N ASP A 136 59.19 9.46 -39.80
CA ASP A 136 60.66 9.48 -39.91
C ASP A 136 61.36 9.99 -38.63
N ASN A 137 60.68 10.81 -37.84
CA ASN A 137 61.22 11.44 -36.63
C ASN A 137 60.68 10.82 -35.33
N ASP A 138 60.05 9.65 -35.39
CA ASP A 138 59.42 8.99 -34.22
C ASP A 138 58.49 9.94 -33.45
N VAL A 139 57.79 10.84 -34.13
CA VAL A 139 56.70 11.67 -33.58
C VAL A 139 55.39 10.91 -33.68
N LEU A 140 55.17 10.19 -34.79
CA LEU A 140 54.09 9.22 -34.96
C LEU A 140 54.73 7.83 -35.14
N LEU A 141 54.05 6.77 -34.72
CA LEU A 141 54.55 5.40 -34.83
C LEU A 141 53.68 4.60 -35.82
N PRO A 142 54.26 3.69 -36.62
CA PRO A 142 53.47 2.82 -37.49
C PRO A 142 52.40 2.03 -36.72
N GLY A 143 51.24 1.82 -37.36
CA GLY A 143 50.06 1.24 -36.73
C GLY A 143 49.26 2.26 -35.89
N PHE A 144 49.32 3.55 -36.23
CA PHE A 144 48.58 4.59 -35.52
C PHE A 144 47.09 4.62 -35.92
N THR A 145 46.27 5.16 -35.04
CA THR A 145 44.86 5.45 -35.30
C THR A 145 44.72 6.89 -35.79
N VAL A 146 43.85 7.11 -36.77
CA VAL A 146 43.52 8.46 -37.26
C VAL A 146 42.03 8.76 -37.06
N ALA A 147 41.72 9.95 -36.55
CA ALA A 147 40.36 10.47 -36.42
C ALA A 147 40.20 11.75 -37.26
N GLY A 148 39.02 11.93 -37.86
CA GLY A 148 38.73 13.12 -38.64
C GLY A 148 37.25 13.43 -38.74
N HIS A 149 36.91 14.71 -38.60
CA HIS A 149 35.56 15.23 -38.74
C HIS A 149 35.40 16.01 -40.06
N SER A 150 34.24 15.91 -40.72
CA SER A 150 33.95 16.66 -41.95
C SER A 150 35.08 16.51 -42.98
N LEU A 151 35.65 17.61 -43.50
CA LEU A 151 36.82 17.57 -44.41
C LEU A 151 38.04 16.85 -43.82
N GLY A 152 38.27 16.92 -42.51
CA GLY A 152 39.33 16.19 -41.82
C GLY A 152 39.15 14.68 -41.92
N GLY A 153 37.89 14.20 -41.94
CA GLY A 153 37.57 12.79 -42.20
C GLY A 153 37.85 12.38 -43.65
N PHE A 154 37.58 13.26 -44.62
CA PHE A 154 37.99 13.03 -46.01
C PHE A 154 39.52 12.90 -46.14
N LEU A 155 40.28 13.78 -45.48
CA LEU A 155 41.74 13.72 -45.46
C LEU A 155 42.26 12.44 -44.78
N ALA A 156 41.68 12.06 -43.65
CA ALA A 156 42.00 10.83 -42.93
C ALA A 156 41.74 9.58 -43.78
N THR A 157 40.64 9.58 -44.54
CA THR A 157 40.30 8.48 -45.45
C THR A 157 41.35 8.32 -46.55
N ASN A 158 41.76 9.44 -47.18
CA ASN A 158 42.80 9.41 -48.21
C ASN A 158 44.15 8.93 -47.65
N LEU A 159 44.49 9.36 -46.43
CA LEU A 159 45.73 8.96 -45.76
C LEU A 159 45.75 7.45 -45.52
N ALA A 160 44.65 6.88 -45.03
CA ALA A 160 44.55 5.45 -44.79
C ALA A 160 44.65 4.60 -46.06
N LEU A 161 44.18 5.13 -47.19
CA LEU A 161 44.30 4.47 -48.50
C LEU A 161 45.72 4.54 -49.09
N ASP A 162 46.47 5.60 -48.80
CA ASP A 162 47.81 5.85 -49.34
C ASP A 162 48.91 5.14 -48.52
N ILE A 163 48.75 5.08 -47.20
CA ILE A 163 49.69 4.42 -46.27
C ILE A 163 49.03 3.34 -45.39
N PRO A 164 48.40 2.31 -45.99
CA PRO A 164 47.61 1.31 -45.26
C PRO A 164 48.45 0.39 -44.34
N ALA A 165 49.79 0.41 -44.45
CA ALA A 165 50.68 -0.33 -43.56
C ALA A 165 50.95 0.41 -42.24
N ASP A 166 50.77 1.73 -42.23
CA ASP A 166 51.07 2.59 -41.09
C ASP A 166 49.80 3.03 -40.34
N VAL A 167 48.62 2.94 -40.96
CA VAL A 167 47.33 3.24 -40.33
C VAL A 167 46.66 1.96 -39.87
N ALA A 168 46.46 1.81 -38.56
CA ALA A 168 45.75 0.67 -37.98
C ALA A 168 44.23 0.80 -38.09
N HIS A 169 43.69 1.99 -37.79
CA HIS A 169 42.25 2.27 -37.82
C HIS A 169 41.98 3.73 -38.19
N THR A 170 40.85 3.98 -38.87
CA THR A 170 40.39 5.32 -39.26
C THR A 170 38.97 5.54 -38.74
N TYR A 171 38.76 6.59 -37.94
CA TYR A 171 37.46 7.00 -37.42
C TYR A 171 37.01 8.29 -38.11
N LEU A 172 35.84 8.23 -38.72
CA LEU A 172 35.27 9.32 -39.52
C LEU A 172 34.00 9.81 -38.85
N TYR A 173 33.86 11.13 -38.69
CA TYR A 173 32.68 11.75 -38.08
C TYR A 173 32.06 12.74 -39.06
N ASN A 174 30.81 12.50 -39.45
CA ASN A 174 30.08 13.32 -40.44
C ASN A 174 30.92 13.62 -41.70
N ALA A 175 31.79 12.68 -42.09
CA ALA A 175 32.73 12.90 -43.19
C ALA A 175 32.01 12.67 -44.52
N PRO A 176 32.26 13.50 -45.55
CA PRO A 176 31.82 13.19 -46.90
C PRO A 176 32.55 11.94 -47.43
N GLY A 177 31.88 11.20 -48.30
CA GLY A 177 32.46 10.03 -48.96
C GLY A 177 33.61 10.41 -49.91
N VAL A 178 34.38 9.40 -50.34
CA VAL A 178 35.46 9.63 -51.32
C VAL A 178 34.91 9.72 -52.74
N THR A 179 35.51 10.58 -53.56
CA THR A 179 35.46 10.47 -55.02
C THR A 179 36.77 9.80 -55.45
N GLY A 180 36.67 8.77 -56.29
CA GLY A 180 37.74 7.78 -56.47
C GLY A 180 39.11 8.39 -56.81
N VAL A 181 40.11 8.16 -55.95
CA VAL A 181 41.52 8.45 -56.20
C VAL A 181 42.30 7.14 -56.13
N ILE A 182 42.87 6.71 -57.26
CA ILE A 182 44.04 5.82 -57.27
C ILE A 182 45.00 6.30 -58.38
N ASN A 183 46.24 6.64 -58.00
CA ASN A 183 47.42 6.84 -58.86
C ASN A 183 47.45 8.07 -59.80
N GLY A 184 47.07 9.25 -59.30
CA GLY A 184 47.61 10.52 -59.84
C GLY A 184 47.16 10.96 -61.24
N ASP A 185 46.16 10.33 -61.87
CA ASP A 185 45.52 10.84 -63.10
C ASP A 185 43.99 10.71 -63.03
N LEU A 186 43.36 11.80 -62.56
CA LEU A 186 41.93 11.90 -62.24
C LEU A 186 41.03 11.87 -63.49
N LEU A 187 41.50 12.37 -64.64
CA LEU A 187 40.68 12.47 -65.87
C LEU A 187 40.64 11.15 -66.67
N GLY A 188 41.68 10.32 -66.57
CA GLY A 188 41.75 9.01 -67.25
C GLY A 188 40.91 7.92 -66.57
N GLY A 189 40.82 7.93 -65.23
CA GLY A 189 40.03 6.97 -64.45
C GLY A 189 38.52 7.17 -64.62
N ILE A 190 38.07 8.42 -64.68
CA ILE A 190 36.65 8.80 -64.79
C ILE A 190 36.02 8.36 -66.13
N VAL A 191 36.78 8.42 -67.23
CA VAL A 191 36.26 8.01 -68.56
C VAL A 191 36.09 6.49 -68.68
N ASN A 192 36.86 5.70 -67.93
CA ASN A 192 36.70 4.24 -67.87
C ASN A 192 35.64 3.79 -66.85
N ALA A 193 35.44 4.55 -65.75
CA ALA A 193 34.50 4.25 -64.67
C ALA A 193 33.01 4.41 -65.04
N LEU A 194 32.71 4.98 -66.21
CA LEU A 194 31.35 5.05 -66.77
C LEU A 194 31.01 3.83 -67.67
N SER A 195 31.86 2.81 -67.69
CA SER A 195 31.59 1.55 -68.39
C SER A 195 30.78 0.61 -67.49
N PRO A 196 29.54 0.22 -67.84
CA PRO A 196 28.76 -0.72 -67.04
C PRO A 196 29.43 -2.09 -67.06
N GLY A 197 30.02 -2.53 -65.94
CA GLY A 197 30.50 -3.92 -65.82
C GLY A 197 31.56 -4.29 -64.79
N THR A 198 32.17 -3.37 -64.04
CA THR A 198 33.23 -3.72 -63.05
C THR A 198 33.09 -2.92 -61.77
N PRO A 199 32.72 -3.53 -60.62
CA PRO A 199 32.79 -2.89 -59.32
C PRO A 199 34.24 -2.56 -58.96
N ILE A 200 34.48 -1.41 -58.31
CA ILE A 200 35.79 -1.03 -57.77
C ILE A 200 36.14 -2.05 -56.67
N ALA A 201 37.26 -2.75 -56.82
CA ALA A 201 37.86 -3.51 -55.74
C ALA A 201 38.66 -2.53 -54.86
N ILE A 202 38.09 -2.11 -53.75
CA ILE A 202 38.82 -1.42 -52.68
C ILE A 202 39.89 -2.40 -52.16
N PRO A 203 41.16 -1.98 -51.97
CA PRO A 203 42.17 -2.83 -51.37
C PRO A 203 41.65 -3.46 -50.07
N ALA A 204 41.81 -4.77 -49.92
CA ALA A 204 41.28 -5.51 -48.78
C ALA A 204 42.14 -5.33 -47.51
N VAL A 205 42.43 -4.10 -47.07
CA VAL A 205 42.80 -3.75 -45.68
C VAL A 205 42.65 -2.23 -45.50
N VAL A 206 41.65 -1.78 -44.74
CA VAL A 206 41.71 -0.65 -43.79
C VAL A 206 40.52 -0.86 -42.83
N SER A 207 40.74 -0.80 -41.52
CA SER A 207 39.66 -0.76 -40.53
C SER A 207 39.11 0.68 -40.48
N ILE A 208 38.06 0.97 -41.25
CA ILE A 208 37.41 2.30 -41.29
C ILE A 208 36.06 2.21 -40.59
N THR A 209 35.85 3.04 -39.58
CA THR A 209 34.54 3.25 -38.94
C THR A 209 34.01 4.61 -39.38
N ASN A 210 32.86 4.61 -40.04
CA ASN A 210 32.16 5.82 -40.46
C ASN A 210 30.98 6.09 -39.54
N ILE A 211 31.00 7.19 -38.79
CA ILE A 211 30.00 7.57 -37.81
C ILE A 211 29.31 8.84 -38.29
N VAL A 212 27.97 8.78 -38.36
CA VAL A 212 27.16 9.82 -38.97
C VAL A 212 25.96 10.14 -38.07
N ALA A 213 25.69 11.41 -37.85
CA ALA A 213 24.46 11.86 -37.21
C ALA A 213 23.25 11.61 -38.13
N ALA A 214 22.14 11.12 -37.59
CA ALA A 214 20.96 10.73 -38.37
C ALA A 214 20.42 11.80 -39.34
N ASP A 215 20.53 13.08 -38.97
CA ASP A 215 20.04 14.22 -39.76
C ASP A 215 21.13 14.96 -40.57
N ASP A 216 22.39 14.47 -40.55
CA ASP A 216 23.49 15.12 -41.29
C ASP A 216 23.33 14.97 -42.80
N VAL A 217 23.48 16.09 -43.52
CA VAL A 217 23.35 16.14 -44.98
C VAL A 217 24.68 16.14 -45.72
N VAL A 218 25.79 16.40 -45.03
CA VAL A 218 27.12 16.52 -45.68
C VAL A 218 27.73 15.15 -45.94
N SER A 219 27.57 14.21 -45.00
CA SER A 219 27.99 12.81 -45.15
C SER A 219 27.31 12.12 -46.34
N LEU A 220 26.11 12.56 -46.74
CA LEU A 220 25.36 12.01 -47.89
C LEU A 220 26.03 12.24 -49.25
N VAL A 221 27.11 13.03 -49.31
CA VAL A 221 27.81 13.37 -50.56
C VAL A 221 29.04 12.46 -50.74
N GLY A 222 29.16 11.78 -51.89
CA GLY A 222 30.32 10.96 -52.26
C GLY A 222 30.07 9.44 -52.20
N LEU A 223 31.12 8.63 -52.41
CA LEU A 223 31.05 7.17 -52.24
C LEU A 223 31.53 6.79 -50.83
N TYR A 224 30.68 6.14 -50.04
CA TYR A 224 31.09 5.62 -48.74
C TYR A 224 32.13 4.51 -48.87
N VAL A 225 33.20 4.62 -48.10
CA VAL A 225 34.26 3.60 -47.99
C VAL A 225 33.93 2.51 -46.98
N ALA A 226 32.98 2.77 -46.08
CA ALA A 226 32.43 1.83 -45.10
C ALA A 226 30.94 2.15 -44.84
N PRO A 227 30.08 1.15 -44.53
CA PRO A 227 28.71 1.40 -44.11
C PRO A 227 28.67 2.35 -42.90
N PRO A 228 27.83 3.41 -42.92
CA PRO A 228 27.75 4.34 -41.80
C PRO A 228 27.07 3.70 -40.59
N ILE A 229 27.63 3.95 -39.42
CA ILE A 229 27.01 3.80 -38.11
C ILE A 229 26.23 5.10 -37.87
N VAL A 230 24.90 4.98 -37.80
CA VAL A 230 24.01 6.13 -37.62
C VAL A 230 23.72 6.33 -36.14
N LEU A 231 23.98 7.54 -35.64
CA LEU A 231 23.72 7.94 -34.26
C LEU A 231 22.51 8.85 -34.17
N THR A 232 21.72 8.67 -33.12
CA THR A 232 20.76 9.68 -32.68
C THR A 232 21.53 10.80 -31.98
N VAL A 233 21.32 12.04 -32.40
CA VAL A 233 21.96 13.25 -31.82
C VAL A 233 20.89 14.28 -31.45
N GLU A 234 21.23 15.18 -30.53
CA GLU A 234 20.44 16.39 -30.29
C GLU A 234 20.64 17.37 -31.44
N SER A 235 19.67 17.49 -32.33
CA SER A 235 19.75 18.48 -33.40
C SER A 235 18.39 19.07 -33.75
N GLN A 236 18.41 20.38 -33.98
CA GLN A 236 17.31 21.21 -34.47
C GLN A 236 17.37 21.43 -35.99
N SER A 237 18.47 21.05 -36.66
CA SER A 237 18.61 21.23 -38.11
C SER A 237 19.66 20.32 -38.76
N PRO A 238 19.53 20.02 -40.07
CA PRO A 238 20.51 19.19 -40.78
C PRO A 238 21.95 19.71 -40.77
N ILE A 239 22.13 21.05 -40.69
CA ILE A 239 23.46 21.68 -40.59
C ILE A 239 23.98 21.63 -39.16
N GLY A 240 23.08 21.74 -38.16
CA GLY A 240 23.42 21.57 -36.75
C GLY A 240 23.95 20.17 -36.44
N ALA A 241 23.33 19.14 -37.02
CA ALA A 241 23.75 17.74 -36.88
C ALA A 241 25.14 17.47 -37.44
N HIS A 242 25.64 18.33 -38.34
CA HIS A 242 26.98 18.21 -38.91
C HIS A 242 28.07 18.54 -37.90
N PHE A 243 27.84 19.39 -36.90
CA PHE A 243 28.91 19.83 -35.99
C PHE A 243 29.45 18.68 -35.14
N ILE A 244 30.77 18.61 -35.01
CA ILE A 244 31.44 17.58 -34.20
C ILE A 244 30.97 17.59 -32.74
N ALA A 245 30.68 18.77 -32.17
CA ALA A 245 30.23 18.89 -30.79
C ALA A 245 28.98 18.03 -30.52
N GLY A 246 27.95 18.12 -31.38
CA GLY A 246 26.72 17.34 -31.22
C GLY A 246 26.93 15.82 -31.36
N VAL A 247 27.90 15.40 -32.18
CA VAL A 247 28.28 13.98 -32.31
C VAL A 247 29.06 13.50 -31.08
N THR A 248 30.01 14.30 -30.59
CA THR A 248 30.76 14.02 -29.35
C THR A 248 29.81 13.92 -28.16
N ASP A 249 28.88 14.86 -28.06
CA ASP A 249 27.82 14.93 -27.06
C ASP A 249 26.96 13.67 -27.03
N ALA A 250 26.46 13.23 -28.18
CA ALA A 250 25.73 11.97 -28.26
C ALA A 250 26.61 10.79 -27.85
N LEU A 251 27.80 10.67 -28.42
CA LEU A 251 28.73 9.58 -28.12
C LEU A 251 29.12 9.50 -26.64
N ALA A 252 29.07 10.60 -25.90
CA ALA A 252 29.30 10.63 -24.47
C ALA A 252 28.24 9.81 -23.71
N VAL A 253 26.95 9.92 -24.08
CA VAL A 253 25.88 9.06 -23.55
C VAL A 253 26.03 7.62 -24.01
N TYR A 254 26.36 7.38 -25.29
CA TYR A 254 26.56 6.02 -25.79
C TYR A 254 27.71 5.33 -25.03
N SER A 255 28.80 6.06 -24.75
CA SER A 255 29.94 5.60 -23.96
C SER A 255 29.54 5.31 -22.50
N LEU A 256 28.71 6.16 -21.88
CA LEU A 256 28.13 5.87 -20.57
C LEU A 256 27.32 4.57 -20.60
N PHE A 257 26.44 4.38 -21.58
CA PHE A 257 25.59 3.19 -21.68
C PHE A 257 26.43 1.93 -21.93
N ALA A 258 27.47 2.03 -22.75
CA ALA A 258 28.43 0.95 -22.96
C ALA A 258 29.33 0.68 -21.74
N THR A 259 29.46 1.65 -20.84
CA THR A 259 30.13 1.49 -19.55
C THR A 259 29.23 0.79 -18.53
N ILE A 260 27.93 1.10 -18.54
CA ILE A 260 26.89 0.43 -17.73
C ILE A 260 26.71 -1.02 -18.20
N ASP A 261 26.53 -1.23 -19.50
CA ASP A 261 26.32 -2.53 -20.14
C ASP A 261 27.32 -2.71 -21.31
N PRO A 262 28.43 -3.42 -21.10
CA PRO A 262 29.42 -3.68 -22.15
C PRO A 262 28.91 -4.48 -23.35
N SER A 263 27.72 -5.07 -23.28
CA SER A 263 27.10 -5.81 -24.39
C SER A 263 26.08 -5.01 -25.18
N VAL A 264 25.73 -3.80 -24.73
CA VAL A 264 24.73 -2.96 -25.38
C VAL A 264 25.17 -2.57 -26.79
N SER A 265 24.22 -2.60 -27.73
CA SER A 265 24.47 -2.22 -29.12
C SER A 265 24.11 -0.75 -29.37
N ILE A 266 24.70 -0.15 -30.40
CA ILE A 266 24.32 1.19 -30.86
C ILE A 266 22.84 1.23 -31.25
N GLU A 267 22.32 0.18 -31.89
CA GLU A 267 20.89 0.09 -32.26
C GLU A 267 19.98 0.16 -31.03
N THR A 268 20.35 -0.53 -29.95
CA THR A 268 19.62 -0.48 -28.67
C THR A 268 19.65 0.91 -28.06
N ILE A 269 20.82 1.56 -28.00
CA ILE A 269 20.95 2.92 -27.45
C ILE A 269 20.16 3.92 -28.30
N SER A 270 20.31 3.89 -29.63
CA SER A 270 19.54 4.74 -30.54
C SER A 270 18.03 4.53 -30.37
N GLY A 271 17.57 3.28 -30.22
CA GLY A 271 16.17 2.96 -29.95
C GLY A 271 15.65 3.56 -28.64
N ILE A 272 16.47 3.57 -27.59
CA ILE A 272 16.16 4.21 -26.30
C ILE A 272 16.09 5.73 -26.46
N LEU A 273 17.10 6.35 -27.08
CA LEU A 273 17.14 7.80 -27.28
C LEU A 273 15.95 8.30 -28.09
N ASN A 274 15.57 7.57 -29.13
CA ASN A 274 14.42 7.89 -29.97
C ASN A 274 13.07 7.74 -29.24
N ALA A 275 13.03 7.01 -28.13
CA ALA A 275 11.79 6.83 -27.37
C ALA A 275 11.43 8.09 -26.56
N PHE A 276 12.41 8.83 -26.03
CA PHE A 276 12.15 9.94 -25.12
C PHE A 276 11.21 11.00 -25.75
N PRO A 277 10.05 11.29 -25.13
CA PRO A 277 9.09 12.22 -25.69
C PRO A 277 9.55 13.68 -25.50
N GLY A 278 9.27 14.55 -26.47
CA GLY A 278 8.98 15.96 -26.16
C GLY A 278 9.79 17.03 -26.89
N ASP A 279 11.09 16.88 -27.09
CA ASP A 279 11.90 17.83 -27.89
C ASP A 279 13.21 17.14 -28.26
N THR A 280 13.64 17.23 -29.52
CA THR A 280 14.94 16.70 -29.96
C THR A 280 16.14 17.41 -29.32
N GLU A 281 15.90 18.41 -28.46
CA GLU A 281 16.94 19.22 -27.81
C GLU A 281 17.47 18.67 -26.49
N ASN A 282 16.73 17.77 -25.79
CA ASN A 282 17.13 17.32 -24.43
C ASN A 282 17.09 15.78 -24.25
N ILE A 283 17.23 15.03 -25.35
CA ILE A 283 17.13 13.56 -25.33
C ILE A 283 18.30 12.91 -24.59
N LEU A 284 19.49 13.51 -24.62
CA LEU A 284 20.70 13.05 -23.96
C LEU A 284 20.64 13.34 -22.46
N GLU A 285 20.15 14.51 -22.04
CA GLU A 285 19.89 14.84 -20.63
C GLU A 285 18.86 13.89 -20.04
N SER A 286 17.78 13.63 -20.77
CA SER A 286 16.73 12.70 -20.34
C SER A 286 17.26 11.26 -20.18
N ALA A 287 18.11 10.82 -21.11
CA ALA A 287 18.78 9.51 -21.02
C ALA A 287 19.77 9.44 -19.85
N LEU A 288 20.53 10.51 -19.62
CA LEU A 288 21.45 10.63 -18.49
C LEU A 288 20.69 10.62 -17.16
N ALA A 289 19.58 11.34 -17.06
CA ALA A 289 18.73 11.37 -15.87
C ALA A 289 18.11 10.00 -15.58
N ALA A 290 17.57 9.32 -16.59
CA ALA A 290 17.01 7.98 -16.44
C ALA A 290 18.05 6.96 -15.96
N ALA A 291 19.27 7.00 -16.51
CA ALA A 291 20.37 6.16 -16.05
C ALA A 291 20.82 6.54 -14.64
N GLY A 292 20.93 7.84 -14.34
CA GLY A 292 21.32 8.37 -13.03
C GLY A 292 20.39 7.94 -11.90
N ALA A 293 19.07 7.94 -12.15
CA ALA A 293 18.06 7.56 -11.17
C ALA A 293 18.30 6.15 -10.61
N VAL A 294 18.71 5.20 -11.46
CA VAL A 294 19.04 3.82 -11.05
C VAL A 294 20.21 3.76 -10.06
N TYR A 295 21.15 4.71 -10.15
CA TYR A 295 22.31 4.81 -9.25
C TYR A 295 22.09 5.83 -8.12
N GLY A 296 20.83 6.20 -7.83
CA GLY A 296 20.48 7.15 -6.77
C GLY A 296 20.92 8.59 -7.06
N LYS A 297 21.04 8.96 -8.33
CA LYS A 297 21.36 10.33 -8.77
C LYS A 297 20.14 10.99 -9.38
N SER A 298 19.92 12.25 -9.02
CA SER A 298 18.86 13.08 -9.61
C SER A 298 19.51 14.13 -10.48
N TYR A 299 19.26 14.05 -11.79
CA TYR A 299 19.76 14.99 -12.79
C TYR A 299 18.59 15.68 -13.50
N PRO A 300 18.73 16.96 -13.88
CA PRO A 300 17.70 17.66 -14.65
C PRO A 300 17.54 17.06 -16.05
N CYS A 301 16.29 16.85 -16.48
CA CYS A 301 15.97 16.33 -17.82
C CYS A 301 15.98 17.41 -18.93
N SER A 302 16.09 18.69 -18.57
CA SER A 302 16.09 19.84 -19.50
C SER A 302 17.16 20.86 -19.12
N GLU A 303 18.42 20.40 -19.08
CA GLU A 303 19.56 21.25 -18.77
C GLU A 303 20.11 21.89 -20.06
N THR A 304 20.26 23.21 -20.05
CA THR A 304 20.78 23.95 -21.21
C THR A 304 22.27 24.30 -21.05
N ASP A 305 22.82 24.18 -19.85
CA ASP A 305 24.24 24.33 -19.59
C ASP A 305 24.99 23.02 -19.86
N ARG A 306 25.70 23.00 -20.99
CA ARG A 306 26.47 21.82 -21.41
C ARG A 306 27.59 21.44 -20.45
N ASP A 307 28.11 22.36 -19.64
CA ASP A 307 29.12 22.02 -18.62
C ASP A 307 28.52 21.19 -17.48
N ILE A 308 27.27 21.48 -17.09
CA ILE A 308 26.51 20.68 -16.11
C ILE A 308 26.23 19.29 -16.66
N TYR A 309 25.87 19.18 -17.94
CA TYR A 309 25.72 17.88 -18.61
C TYR A 309 26.98 17.00 -18.46
N TYR A 310 28.17 17.52 -18.80
CA TYR A 310 29.42 16.75 -18.69
C TYR A 310 29.81 16.48 -17.23
N THR A 311 29.54 17.43 -16.32
CA THR A 311 29.76 17.22 -14.88
C THR A 311 28.96 16.02 -14.38
N ASN A 312 27.67 15.96 -14.70
CA ASN A 312 26.77 14.88 -14.31
C ASN A 312 27.18 13.55 -14.98
N LEU A 313 27.55 13.60 -16.26
CA LEU A 313 28.03 12.43 -16.99
C LEU A 313 29.25 11.80 -16.33
N TYR A 314 30.29 12.60 -16.03
CA TYR A 314 31.52 12.10 -15.42
C TYR A 314 31.29 11.65 -13.97
N GLU A 315 30.43 12.34 -13.22
CA GLU A 315 30.01 11.86 -11.90
C GLU A 315 29.39 10.46 -12.01
N LEU A 316 28.42 10.27 -12.91
CA LEU A 316 27.74 9.01 -13.08
C LEU A 316 28.69 7.90 -13.57
N GLN A 317 29.58 8.18 -14.51
CA GLN A 317 30.61 7.21 -14.94
C GLN A 317 31.47 6.72 -13.77
N ASN A 318 31.86 7.61 -12.85
CA ASN A 318 32.60 7.24 -11.65
C ASN A 318 31.75 6.39 -10.69
N VAL A 319 30.47 6.70 -10.56
CA VAL A 319 29.53 5.91 -9.74
C VAL A 319 29.34 4.52 -10.33
N VAL A 320 29.15 4.39 -11.65
CA VAL A 320 29.05 3.10 -12.35
C VAL A 320 30.32 2.28 -12.14
N ALA A 321 31.50 2.89 -12.29
CA ALA A 321 32.78 2.23 -12.07
C ALA A 321 32.95 1.70 -10.63
N ALA A 322 32.32 2.34 -9.64
CA ALA A 322 32.35 1.93 -8.24
C ALA A 322 31.21 0.95 -7.87
N GLY A 323 30.03 1.13 -8.44
CA GLY A 323 28.78 0.44 -8.10
C GLY A 323 28.52 -0.84 -8.89
N GLY A 324 29.22 -1.05 -10.00
CA GLY A 324 29.09 -2.26 -10.83
C GLY A 324 28.30 -2.02 -12.11
N GLN A 325 28.38 -2.99 -13.02
CA GLN A 325 27.75 -2.99 -14.33
C GLN A 325 26.43 -3.77 -14.30
N GLY A 326 25.53 -3.48 -15.24
CA GLY A 326 24.24 -4.14 -15.39
C GLY A 326 23.92 -4.47 -16.85
N THR A 327 22.69 -4.88 -17.12
CA THR A 327 22.17 -5.11 -18.48
C THR A 327 21.05 -4.13 -18.78
N ILE A 328 21.20 -3.37 -19.87
CA ILE A 328 20.21 -2.38 -20.27
C ILE A 328 19.08 -3.08 -21.03
N VAL A 329 17.85 -2.92 -20.52
CA VAL A 329 16.62 -3.38 -21.17
C VAL A 329 15.78 -2.16 -21.55
N SER A 330 15.48 -2.02 -22.83
CA SER A 330 14.56 -0.99 -23.31
C SER A 330 13.12 -1.47 -23.12
N LEU A 331 12.35 -0.73 -22.32
CA LEU A 331 10.92 -0.97 -22.10
C LEU A 331 10.06 -0.24 -23.13
N ALA A 332 10.59 0.85 -23.71
CA ALA A 332 9.85 1.72 -24.63
C ALA A 332 9.17 1.00 -25.80
N ASN A 333 9.73 -0.11 -26.30
CA ASN A 333 9.19 -0.82 -27.46
C ASN A 333 8.51 -2.14 -27.11
N LEU A 334 8.38 -2.47 -25.82
CA LEU A 334 7.75 -3.71 -25.37
C LEU A 334 6.23 -3.56 -25.28
N PRO A 335 5.46 -4.63 -25.56
CA PRO A 335 4.02 -4.64 -25.29
C PRO A 335 3.74 -4.45 -23.79
N VAL A 336 2.62 -3.77 -23.46
CA VAL A 336 2.17 -3.54 -22.08
C VAL A 336 2.20 -4.81 -21.22
N ALA A 337 1.72 -5.93 -21.74
CA ALA A 337 1.69 -7.21 -21.02
C ALA A 337 3.09 -7.73 -20.67
N GLU A 338 4.09 -7.46 -21.50
CA GLU A 338 5.49 -7.86 -21.25
C GLU A 338 6.13 -6.94 -20.22
N ILE A 339 5.88 -5.62 -20.30
CA ILE A 339 6.33 -4.64 -19.29
C ILE A 339 5.77 -4.99 -17.91
N SER A 340 4.45 -5.24 -17.82
CA SER A 340 3.76 -5.63 -16.58
C SER A 340 4.34 -6.94 -16.01
N ALA A 341 4.52 -7.98 -16.84
CA ALA A 341 5.10 -9.25 -16.40
C ALA A 341 6.55 -9.12 -15.90
N MET A 342 7.35 -8.26 -16.56
CA MET A 342 8.70 -7.95 -16.12
C MET A 342 8.71 -7.23 -14.77
N ALA A 343 7.87 -6.21 -14.58
CA ALA A 343 7.81 -5.46 -13.33
C ALA A 343 7.38 -6.33 -12.13
N LYS A 344 6.50 -7.31 -12.35
CA LYS A 344 6.11 -8.31 -11.34
C LYS A 344 7.22 -9.29 -10.95
N SER A 345 8.30 -9.39 -11.73
CA SER A 345 9.34 -10.40 -11.55
C SER A 345 10.76 -9.86 -11.37
N ASP A 346 11.00 -8.60 -11.74
CA ASP A 346 12.30 -7.94 -11.64
C ASP A 346 12.15 -6.53 -11.04
N PRO A 347 12.74 -6.26 -9.85
CA PRO A 347 12.73 -4.95 -9.22
C PRO A 347 13.27 -3.81 -10.11
N ALA A 348 14.15 -4.11 -11.07
CA ALA A 348 14.65 -3.11 -12.01
C ALA A 348 13.54 -2.61 -12.95
N ALA A 349 12.65 -3.51 -13.38
CA ALA A 349 11.51 -3.16 -14.20
C ALA A 349 10.42 -2.46 -13.39
N LEU A 350 10.20 -2.86 -12.13
CA LEU A 350 9.32 -2.13 -11.20
C LEU A 350 9.82 -0.71 -10.94
N PHE A 351 11.12 -0.53 -10.65
CA PHE A 351 11.71 0.79 -10.48
C PHE A 351 11.52 1.66 -11.72
N ALA A 352 11.77 1.10 -12.92
CA ALA A 352 11.54 1.82 -14.16
C ALA A 352 10.06 2.23 -14.33
N LEU A 353 9.13 1.37 -13.91
CA LEU A 353 7.69 1.63 -13.99
C LEU A 353 7.24 2.72 -13.01
N LEU A 354 7.77 2.73 -11.79
CA LEU A 354 7.53 3.79 -10.80
C LEU A 354 8.04 5.13 -11.30
N GLN A 355 9.23 5.17 -11.90
CA GLN A 355 9.83 6.39 -12.44
C GLN A 355 9.30 6.78 -13.84
N LEU A 356 8.40 5.99 -14.43
CA LEU A 356 7.97 6.10 -15.82
C LEU A 356 9.17 6.23 -16.79
N SER A 357 10.23 5.46 -16.53
CA SER A 357 11.47 5.42 -17.29
C SER A 357 11.37 4.40 -18.45
N PRO A 358 11.86 4.73 -19.66
CA PRO A 358 11.85 3.82 -20.80
C PRO A 358 12.94 2.74 -20.72
N ILE A 359 13.78 2.77 -19.67
CA ILE A 359 14.89 1.85 -19.45
C ILE A 359 14.80 1.19 -18.08
N ALA A 360 15.06 -0.11 -18.05
CA ALA A 360 15.40 -0.86 -16.84
C ALA A 360 16.84 -1.35 -16.97
N ILE A 361 17.64 -1.21 -15.92
CA ILE A 361 19.02 -1.73 -15.90
C ILE A 361 19.00 -2.92 -14.94
N THR A 362 18.96 -4.15 -15.45
CA THR A 362 18.83 -5.38 -14.66
C THR A 362 20.20 -5.89 -14.18
N GLY A 363 20.19 -6.82 -13.23
CA GLY A 363 21.41 -7.44 -12.69
C GLY A 363 22.16 -6.60 -11.64
N MET A 364 21.57 -5.47 -11.21
CA MET A 364 22.17 -4.54 -10.23
C MET A 364 21.41 -4.51 -8.90
N SER A 365 20.99 -5.67 -8.39
CA SER A 365 20.06 -5.80 -7.26
C SER A 365 20.44 -5.09 -5.95
N GLN A 366 21.67 -4.57 -5.78
CA GLN A 366 22.09 -3.78 -4.62
C GLN A 366 22.11 -2.26 -4.85
N SER A 367 21.76 -1.77 -6.05
CA SER A 367 21.93 -0.37 -6.44
C SER A 367 20.64 0.45 -6.54
N TYR A 368 19.47 -0.20 -6.62
CA TYR A 368 18.19 0.51 -6.63
C TYR A 368 17.92 1.07 -5.23
N VAL A 369 17.77 2.38 -5.11
CA VAL A 369 17.27 3.03 -3.90
C VAL A 369 15.78 3.25 -4.17
N PRO A 370 14.88 2.57 -3.45
CA PRO A 370 14.80 2.84 -2.02
C PRO A 370 14.56 1.65 -1.09
N ASN A 371 15.08 1.76 0.13
CA ASN A 371 14.86 0.82 1.24
C ASN A 371 13.52 1.09 1.97
N ASP A 372 12.53 1.66 1.27
CA ASP A 372 11.24 2.07 1.83
C ASP A 372 10.11 1.06 1.55
N GLY A 373 10.40 -0.01 0.80
CA GLY A 373 9.41 -1.03 0.44
C GLY A 373 8.68 -0.76 -0.88
N SER A 374 8.92 0.36 -1.56
CA SER A 374 8.29 0.66 -2.87
C SER A 374 8.65 -0.32 -3.99
N LEU A 375 9.72 -1.12 -3.82
CA LEU A 375 10.07 -2.19 -4.76
C LEU A 375 9.51 -3.56 -4.36
N ASP A 376 8.65 -3.60 -3.34
CA ASP A 376 7.88 -4.78 -2.98
C ASP A 376 6.67 -4.91 -3.90
N VAL A 377 6.60 -6.01 -4.62
CA VAL A 377 5.52 -6.28 -5.59
C VAL A 377 4.18 -6.52 -4.89
N GLU A 378 4.19 -6.87 -3.60
CA GLU A 378 2.98 -7.12 -2.80
C GLU A 378 2.21 -5.82 -2.49
N ASN A 379 2.84 -4.65 -2.64
CA ASN A 379 2.19 -3.33 -2.45
C ASN A 379 1.36 -2.87 -3.66
N TYR A 380 1.27 -3.65 -4.73
CA TYR A 380 0.63 -3.22 -5.98
C TYR A 380 -0.30 -4.28 -6.54
N SER A 381 -1.54 -3.90 -6.87
CA SER A 381 -2.48 -4.82 -7.53
C SER A 381 -2.04 -5.21 -8.94
N ALA A 382 -2.58 -6.33 -9.43
CA ALA A 382 -2.33 -6.77 -10.80
C ALA A 382 -2.79 -5.74 -11.85
N GLN A 383 -3.85 -5.00 -11.54
CA GLN A 383 -4.44 -3.96 -12.39
C GLN A 383 -3.55 -2.71 -12.39
N TRP A 384 -3.00 -2.31 -11.23
CA TRP A 384 -2.02 -1.24 -11.13
C TRP A 384 -0.83 -1.46 -12.08
N PHE A 385 -0.27 -2.67 -12.12
CA PHE A 385 0.83 -2.99 -13.04
C PHE A 385 0.44 -2.88 -14.52
N GLU A 386 -0.78 -3.28 -14.90
CA GLU A 386 -1.25 -3.14 -16.29
C GLU A 386 -1.45 -1.68 -16.68
N ASP A 387 -2.04 -0.87 -15.80
CA ASP A 387 -2.34 0.53 -16.09
C ASP A 387 -1.09 1.40 -16.05
N ARG A 388 -0.20 1.16 -15.08
CA ARG A 388 1.08 1.84 -15.02
C ARG A 388 1.98 1.49 -16.21
N ALA A 389 1.93 0.24 -16.69
CA ALA A 389 2.63 -0.16 -17.91
C ALA A 389 2.00 0.46 -19.17
N SER A 390 0.68 0.62 -19.18
CA SER A 390 -0.04 1.34 -20.24
C SER A 390 0.34 2.82 -20.27
N PHE A 391 0.49 3.45 -19.10
CA PHE A 391 0.96 4.83 -18.98
C PHE A 391 2.38 4.98 -19.55
N LEU A 392 3.32 4.13 -19.13
CA LEU A 392 4.67 4.11 -19.70
C LEU A 392 4.62 3.92 -21.22
N PHE A 393 3.90 2.90 -21.71
CA PHE A 393 3.80 2.63 -23.14
C PHE A 393 3.22 3.82 -23.92
N TYR A 394 2.17 4.44 -23.41
CA TYR A 394 1.51 5.59 -24.03
C TYR A 394 2.47 6.77 -24.15
N ARG A 395 3.23 7.05 -23.08
CA ARG A 395 4.22 8.13 -23.01
C ARG A 395 5.29 8.03 -24.10
N TYR A 396 5.76 6.82 -24.40
CA TYR A 396 6.89 6.60 -25.32
C TYR A 396 6.50 6.17 -26.74
N ASN A 397 5.29 5.65 -26.98
CA ASN A 397 4.86 5.22 -28.33
C ASN A 397 3.81 6.12 -29.00
N LYS A 398 3.07 6.96 -28.24
CA LYS A 398 2.00 7.86 -28.74
C LYS A 398 1.01 7.21 -29.74
N SER A 399 0.89 5.88 -29.72
CA SER A 399 -0.07 5.11 -30.52
C SER A 399 -1.35 4.88 -29.73
N ALA A 400 -2.47 4.63 -30.42
CA ALA A 400 -3.69 4.17 -29.74
C ALA A 400 -3.37 2.95 -28.88
N LEU A 401 -3.76 3.00 -27.60
CA LEU A 401 -3.52 1.90 -26.67
C LEU A 401 -4.27 0.65 -27.18
N PRO A 402 -3.62 -0.52 -27.27
CA PRO A 402 -4.22 -1.71 -27.88
C PRO A 402 -5.50 -2.21 -27.19
N ARG A 403 -5.77 -1.77 -25.95
CA ARG A 403 -6.83 -2.28 -25.08
C ARG A 403 -7.84 -1.25 -24.59
N MET A 404 -7.64 0.05 -24.84
CA MET A 404 -8.49 1.10 -24.26
C MET A 404 -9.20 1.89 -25.36
N GLU A 405 -10.53 1.99 -25.31
CA GLU A 405 -11.37 2.74 -26.25
C GLU A 405 -11.79 4.08 -25.63
N GLY A 406 -11.70 5.19 -26.38
CA GLY A 406 -12.22 6.49 -25.92
C GLY A 406 -11.16 7.54 -25.61
N SER A 407 -11.55 8.57 -24.86
CA SER A 407 -10.65 9.63 -24.40
C SER A 407 -10.04 9.18 -23.08
N ILE A 408 -8.71 9.11 -23.00
CA ILE A 408 -7.99 8.59 -21.83
C ILE A 408 -7.04 9.67 -21.31
N THR A 409 -6.97 9.80 -19.99
CA THR A 409 -6.04 10.70 -19.30
C THR A 409 -5.27 9.95 -18.22
N PHE A 410 -3.94 10.06 -18.23
CA PHE A 410 -3.08 9.57 -17.16
C PHE A 410 -2.57 10.74 -16.31
N GLU A 411 -2.70 10.62 -15.00
CA GLU A 411 -2.20 11.59 -14.01
C GLU A 411 -1.33 10.88 -12.96
N ASP A 412 -0.19 11.47 -12.64
CA ASP A 412 0.75 10.97 -11.63
C ASP A 412 1.02 12.05 -10.58
N PHE A 413 0.64 11.79 -9.34
CA PHE A 413 0.81 12.74 -8.24
C PHE A 413 2.22 12.68 -7.63
N THR A 414 2.98 11.60 -7.86
CA THR A 414 4.40 11.54 -7.49
C THR A 414 5.26 12.45 -8.37
N ASN A 415 4.79 12.76 -9.58
CA ASN A 415 5.45 13.66 -10.52
C ASN A 415 4.41 14.50 -11.30
N PRO A 416 3.93 15.62 -10.74
CA PRO A 416 2.82 16.38 -11.30
C PRO A 416 3.15 17.04 -12.65
N ASP A 417 4.43 17.11 -13.04
CA ASP A 417 4.84 17.55 -14.38
C ASP A 417 4.62 16.46 -15.46
N MET A 418 4.19 15.25 -15.06
CA MET A 418 3.98 14.07 -15.91
C MET A 418 2.49 13.79 -16.13
N THR A 419 1.72 14.74 -16.67
CA THR A 419 0.38 14.44 -17.19
C THR A 419 0.45 13.99 -18.65
N ALA A 420 -0.27 12.94 -19.03
CA ALA A 420 -0.34 12.48 -20.42
C ALA A 420 -1.79 12.35 -20.88
N GLU A 421 -2.15 13.13 -21.91
CA GLU A 421 -3.51 13.18 -22.45
C GLU A 421 -3.56 12.52 -23.83
N ALA A 422 -4.43 11.51 -23.97
CA ALA A 422 -4.66 10.85 -25.25
C ALA A 422 -5.64 11.58 -26.16
N ASN A 423 -6.54 12.38 -25.60
CA ASN A 423 -7.39 13.37 -26.26
C ASN A 423 -7.94 14.34 -25.20
N SER A 424 -8.25 15.58 -25.58
CA SER A 424 -8.71 16.69 -24.72
C SER A 424 -9.58 16.30 -23.53
N TYR A 425 -9.33 16.88 -22.33
CA TYR A 425 -10.18 16.77 -21.14
C TYR A 425 -11.68 16.79 -21.48
N SER A 426 -12.31 15.63 -21.35
CA SER A 426 -13.75 15.45 -21.39
C SER A 426 -14.15 14.87 -20.05
N ARG A 427 -15.27 15.32 -19.50
CA ARG A 427 -15.86 14.68 -18.31
C ARG A 427 -16.38 13.26 -18.58
N GLN A 428 -16.40 12.84 -19.85
CA GLN A 428 -16.88 11.54 -20.31
C GLN A 428 -15.73 10.62 -20.77
N GLY A 429 -14.49 10.95 -20.44
CA GLY A 429 -13.33 10.12 -20.75
C GLY A 429 -12.83 9.42 -19.49
N ASP A 430 -12.08 8.34 -19.67
CA ASP A 430 -11.53 7.51 -18.60
C ASP A 430 -10.24 8.14 -18.05
N PHE A 431 -10.10 8.19 -16.73
CA PHE A 431 -8.98 8.72 -15.99
C PHE A 431 -8.25 7.61 -15.25
N TYR A 432 -6.93 7.60 -15.38
CA TYR A 432 -6.04 6.67 -14.70
C TYR A 432 -5.13 7.50 -13.79
N LYS A 433 -5.43 7.54 -12.50
CA LYS A 433 -4.77 8.43 -11.54
C LYS A 433 -3.98 7.65 -10.51
N PHE A 434 -2.70 7.97 -10.41
CA PHE A 434 -1.78 7.35 -9.47
C PHE A 434 -1.39 8.37 -8.39
N GLY A 435 -1.83 8.11 -7.16
CA GLY A 435 -1.52 8.87 -5.95
C GLY A 435 -0.06 8.70 -5.49
N SER A 436 0.22 9.13 -4.28
CA SER A 436 1.57 9.17 -3.70
C SER A 436 1.61 8.57 -2.29
N ALA A 437 2.55 9.00 -1.46
CA ALA A 437 2.61 8.60 -0.05
C ALA A 437 1.94 9.62 0.88
N ALA A 438 1.10 10.51 0.32
CA ALA A 438 0.42 11.56 1.04
C ALA A 438 -1.08 11.43 0.81
N GLY A 439 -1.89 11.89 1.77
CA GLY A 439 -3.34 11.89 1.61
C GLY A 439 -3.81 12.86 0.51
N GLU A 440 -4.39 12.32 -0.56
CA GLU A 440 -4.86 13.00 -1.75
C GLU A 440 -6.38 12.90 -1.94
N GLU A 441 -6.93 13.81 -2.75
CA GLU A 441 -8.31 13.73 -3.22
C GLU A 441 -8.29 13.46 -4.74
N LEU A 442 -8.64 12.23 -5.12
CA LEU A 442 -8.63 11.72 -6.49
C LEU A 442 -10.08 11.61 -7.02
N GLY A 443 -10.33 12.12 -8.23
CA GLY A 443 -11.67 12.13 -8.83
C GLY A 443 -11.71 11.71 -10.30
N GLY A 444 -12.66 10.82 -10.64
CA GLY A 444 -12.86 10.16 -11.95
C GLY A 444 -13.69 10.94 -12.98
N TRP A 445 -14.90 11.42 -12.63
CA TRP A 445 -15.92 12.06 -13.50
C TRP A 445 -16.99 11.10 -14.03
N ASP A 446 -17.41 11.18 -15.30
CA ASP A 446 -18.50 10.37 -15.86
C ASP A 446 -17.96 9.18 -16.72
N GLY A 447 -16.66 8.86 -16.63
CA GLY A 447 -15.96 7.82 -17.39
C GLY A 447 -15.75 6.56 -16.57
N ASN A 448 -15.16 5.50 -17.13
CA ASN A 448 -14.79 4.33 -16.34
C ASN A 448 -13.36 4.52 -15.84
N ASP A 449 -13.23 5.00 -14.61
CA ASP A 449 -12.02 5.57 -14.07
C ASP A 449 -11.27 4.58 -13.17
N HIS A 450 -9.94 4.68 -13.17
CA HIS A 450 -9.05 3.85 -12.36
C HIS A 450 -8.26 4.77 -11.42
N LEU A 451 -8.58 4.71 -10.13
CA LEU A 451 -8.04 5.58 -9.10
C LEU A 451 -7.22 4.75 -8.10
N TYR A 452 -5.96 5.13 -7.92
CA TYR A 452 -5.02 4.46 -7.00
C TYR A 452 -4.53 5.48 -5.97
N GLY A 453 -4.91 5.35 -4.70
CA GLY A 453 -4.48 6.23 -3.59
C GLY A 453 -3.00 6.02 -3.23
N MET A 454 -2.60 4.75 -3.13
CA MET A 454 -1.28 4.26 -2.73
C MET A 454 -1.07 4.25 -1.21
N ASP A 455 -0.23 5.11 -0.63
CA ASP A 455 -0.05 5.19 0.82
C ASP A 455 -0.61 6.55 1.27
N GLY A 456 -1.37 6.63 2.36
CA GLY A 456 -1.91 7.91 2.83
C GLY A 456 -3.30 7.78 3.41
N GLU A 457 -3.90 8.91 3.80
CA GLU A 457 -5.34 8.95 4.07
C GLU A 457 -5.99 9.61 2.85
N ASP A 458 -6.40 8.79 1.89
CA ASP A 458 -6.85 9.22 0.58
C ASP A 458 -8.37 9.31 0.50
N LYS A 459 -8.84 10.16 -0.43
CA LYS A 459 -10.25 10.28 -0.78
C LYS A 459 -10.43 10.05 -2.27
N LEU A 460 -10.99 8.90 -2.63
CA LEU A 460 -11.23 8.50 -4.01
C LEU A 460 -12.71 8.65 -4.35
N GLN A 461 -13.02 9.33 -5.47
CA GLN A 461 -14.37 9.57 -5.95
C GLN A 461 -14.50 9.19 -7.43
N GLY A 462 -15.15 8.08 -7.74
CA GLY A 462 -15.46 7.66 -9.11
C GLY A 462 -16.39 8.65 -9.82
N LEU A 463 -17.53 8.90 -9.16
CA LEU A 463 -18.68 9.72 -9.58
C LEU A 463 -19.64 9.00 -10.53
N GLY A 464 -19.26 8.66 -11.74
CA GLY A 464 -20.14 7.94 -12.63
C GLY A 464 -19.39 7.19 -13.72
N GLY A 465 -19.89 6.02 -14.08
CA GLY A 465 -19.13 5.03 -14.84
C GLY A 465 -18.97 3.77 -14.00
N ASP A 466 -18.43 2.70 -14.60
CA ASP A 466 -18.03 1.52 -13.81
C ASP A 466 -16.55 1.71 -13.42
N ASP A 467 -16.31 2.17 -12.19
CA ASP A 467 -15.01 2.64 -11.71
C ASP A 467 -14.22 1.56 -10.94
N TYR A 468 -12.90 1.67 -10.98
CA TYR A 468 -11.93 0.88 -10.21
C TYR A 468 -11.25 1.78 -9.18
N LEU A 469 -11.44 1.50 -7.89
CA LEU A 469 -10.89 2.30 -6.79
C LEU A 469 -10.02 1.43 -5.88
N GLU A 470 -8.77 1.81 -5.69
CA GLU A 470 -7.80 1.13 -4.82
C GLU A 470 -7.19 2.18 -3.89
N GLY A 471 -7.59 2.16 -2.61
CA GLY A 471 -7.10 3.11 -1.59
C GLY A 471 -5.61 2.86 -1.31
N GLY A 472 -5.32 1.64 -0.83
CA GLY A 472 -3.96 1.17 -0.59
C GLY A 472 -3.73 1.05 0.91
N LYS A 473 -2.71 1.73 1.46
CA LYS A 473 -2.47 1.74 2.91
C LYS A 473 -2.91 3.06 3.53
N GLY A 474 -3.60 2.94 4.65
CA GLY A 474 -4.02 4.06 5.50
C GLY A 474 -5.54 4.14 5.56
N GLN A 475 -6.08 5.20 6.16
CA GLN A 475 -7.54 5.30 6.34
C GLN A 475 -8.17 6.01 5.16
N ASP A 476 -8.66 5.24 4.20
CA ASP A 476 -9.15 5.77 2.95
C ASP A 476 -10.67 5.94 2.93
N ALA A 477 -11.13 6.93 2.16
CA ALA A 477 -12.54 7.20 1.90
C ALA A 477 -12.85 7.03 0.41
N LEU A 478 -13.46 5.90 0.06
CA LEU A 478 -13.73 5.48 -1.31
C LEU A 478 -15.22 5.59 -1.62
N SER A 479 -15.56 6.29 -2.70
CA SER A 479 -16.94 6.45 -3.19
C SER A 479 -17.03 6.19 -4.68
N GLY A 480 -17.87 5.22 -5.06
CA GLY A 480 -18.10 4.78 -6.44
C GLY A 480 -18.96 5.78 -7.19
N GLY A 481 -20.25 5.82 -6.87
CA GLY A 481 -21.17 6.82 -7.39
C GLY A 481 -22.29 6.22 -8.20
N ILE A 482 -22.33 6.45 -9.52
CA ILE A 482 -23.32 5.85 -10.42
C ILE A 482 -22.62 4.85 -11.32
N GLY A 483 -22.95 3.57 -11.20
CA GLY A 483 -22.40 2.51 -12.03
C GLY A 483 -22.10 1.29 -11.19
N ASN A 484 -21.45 0.28 -11.77
CA ASN A 484 -21.05 -0.90 -11.02
C ASN A 484 -19.58 -0.76 -10.66
N ASP A 485 -19.31 -0.23 -9.47
CA ASP A 485 -17.98 0.15 -9.04
C ASP A 485 -17.29 -1.00 -8.30
N THR A 486 -15.97 -1.07 -8.45
CA THR A 486 -15.13 -2.06 -7.79
C THR A 486 -14.11 -1.38 -6.88
N PHE A 487 -14.24 -1.64 -5.58
CA PHE A 487 -13.27 -1.26 -4.55
C PHE A 487 -12.32 -2.43 -4.34
N VAL A 488 -11.02 -2.20 -4.49
CA VAL A 488 -10.00 -3.26 -4.34
C VAL A 488 -9.22 -3.05 -3.06
N VAL A 489 -9.16 -4.13 -2.27
CA VAL A 489 -8.33 -4.23 -1.07
C VAL A 489 -7.20 -5.21 -1.37
N ILE A 490 -5.95 -4.79 -1.15
CA ILE A 490 -4.78 -5.64 -1.36
C ILE A 490 -4.07 -5.92 -0.03
N GLY A 491 -3.87 -7.20 0.29
CA GLY A 491 -3.01 -7.63 1.38
C GLY A 491 -3.57 -7.34 2.78
N THR A 492 -2.66 -7.02 3.71
CA THR A 492 -2.99 -6.79 5.13
C THR A 492 -2.76 -5.34 5.51
N ASP A 493 -3.46 -4.40 4.85
CA ASP A 493 -3.58 -3.07 5.44
C ASP A 493 -4.00 -3.23 6.91
N SER A 494 -3.48 -2.38 7.78
CA SER A 494 -3.76 -2.36 9.23
C SER A 494 -4.80 -1.32 9.61
N ASP A 495 -5.00 -0.33 8.76
CA ASP A 495 -6.02 0.69 8.93
C ASP A 495 -7.37 0.21 8.38
N TYR A 496 -8.43 0.97 8.66
CA TYR A 496 -9.78 0.67 8.19
C TYR A 496 -10.20 1.69 7.15
N ASP A 497 -10.97 1.24 6.17
CA ASP A 497 -11.47 2.06 5.08
C ASP A 497 -12.97 2.31 5.21
N THR A 498 -13.42 3.34 4.51
CA THR A 498 -14.85 3.61 4.29
C THR A 498 -15.21 3.44 2.82
N PHE A 499 -16.28 2.68 2.58
CA PHE A 499 -16.75 2.34 1.23
C PHE A 499 -18.18 2.84 1.06
N ASP A 500 -18.43 3.62 0.02
CA ASP A 500 -19.76 4.05 -0.42
C ASP A 500 -19.95 3.71 -1.90
N GLY A 501 -20.64 2.60 -2.17
CA GLY A 501 -20.91 2.14 -3.55
C GLY A 501 -21.75 3.15 -4.33
N GLY A 502 -22.78 3.69 -3.68
CA GLY A 502 -23.69 4.65 -4.29
C GLY A 502 -24.90 3.95 -4.91
N ALA A 503 -25.07 4.09 -6.23
CA ALA A 503 -26.20 3.55 -6.96
C ALA A 503 -25.74 2.46 -7.93
N ASP A 504 -26.62 1.47 -8.11
CA ASP A 504 -26.42 0.29 -8.95
C ASP A 504 -25.80 -0.89 -8.18
N ILE A 505 -24.80 -1.61 -8.68
CA ILE A 505 -24.29 -2.83 -8.02
C ILE A 505 -22.79 -2.73 -7.84
N ASP A 506 -22.37 -2.59 -6.60
CA ASP A 506 -20.99 -2.32 -6.25
C ASP A 506 -20.35 -3.52 -5.54
N THR A 507 -19.02 -3.61 -5.64
CA THR A 507 -18.26 -4.75 -5.12
C THR A 507 -17.01 -4.29 -4.38
N ILE A 508 -16.81 -4.75 -3.14
CA ILE A 508 -15.48 -4.81 -2.53
C ILE A 508 -14.83 -6.13 -2.89
N ARG A 509 -13.57 -6.08 -3.31
CA ARG A 509 -12.83 -7.24 -3.83
C ARG A 509 -11.44 -7.39 -3.21
N GLY A 510 -11.14 -8.60 -2.75
CA GLY A 510 -9.78 -9.02 -2.38
C GLY A 510 -8.89 -9.33 -3.59
N SER A 511 -7.62 -9.60 -3.30
CA SER A 511 -6.57 -9.98 -4.24
C SER A 511 -6.52 -11.51 -4.46
N ASP A 512 -5.42 -12.01 -5.03
CA ASP A 512 -5.18 -13.46 -5.10
C ASP A 512 -4.57 -14.03 -3.81
N GLY A 513 -4.11 -13.15 -2.91
CA GLY A 513 -3.47 -13.47 -1.64
C GLY A 513 -4.48 -13.58 -0.49
N ASP A 514 -3.97 -13.61 0.74
CA ASP A 514 -4.81 -13.52 1.94
C ASP A 514 -5.12 -12.04 2.19
N ASP A 515 -6.40 -11.67 2.21
CA ASP A 515 -6.81 -10.27 2.35
C ASP A 515 -7.54 -10.01 3.68
N THR A 516 -7.27 -8.83 4.25
CA THR A 516 -8.03 -8.31 5.41
C THR A 516 -8.78 -7.07 4.99
N ILE A 517 -10.09 -7.20 4.80
CA ILE A 517 -11.00 -6.08 4.51
C ILE A 517 -11.41 -5.48 5.83
N ARG A 518 -10.74 -4.41 6.26
CA ARG A 518 -11.00 -3.79 7.56
C ARG A 518 -11.99 -2.64 7.47
N VAL A 519 -12.97 -2.65 8.36
CA VAL A 519 -14.08 -1.70 8.42
C VAL A 519 -14.36 -1.30 9.87
N HIS A 520 -14.93 -0.12 10.08
CA HIS A 520 -15.38 0.33 11.40
C HIS A 520 -16.91 0.41 11.50
N ASP A 521 -17.53 1.14 10.56
CA ASP A 521 -18.99 1.37 10.50
C ASP A 521 -19.56 0.90 9.15
N PHE A 522 -19.54 -0.41 8.90
CA PHE A 522 -20.08 -0.99 7.68
C PHE A 522 -21.59 -1.19 7.78
N ASN A 523 -22.36 -0.43 6.99
CA ASN A 523 -23.82 -0.52 6.96
C ASN A 523 -24.36 -0.61 5.53
N PRO A 524 -25.40 -1.44 5.26
CA PRO A 524 -25.90 -1.65 3.90
C PRO A 524 -26.46 -0.42 3.18
N ALA A 525 -26.82 0.64 3.92
CA ALA A 525 -27.46 1.81 3.33
C ALA A 525 -26.45 2.77 2.67
N SER A 526 -25.16 2.58 2.90
CA SER A 526 -24.09 3.43 2.38
C SER A 526 -22.83 2.61 2.09
N SER A 527 -23.00 1.32 1.77
CA SER A 527 -21.91 0.37 1.45
C SER A 527 -22.17 -0.30 0.11
N VAL A 528 -21.55 -1.46 -0.11
CA VAL A 528 -21.65 -2.27 -1.34
C VAL A 528 -22.63 -3.45 -1.21
N GLU A 529 -23.14 -3.93 -2.34
CA GLU A 529 -23.98 -5.12 -2.43
C GLU A 529 -23.18 -6.43 -2.40
N PHE A 530 -21.92 -6.41 -2.83
CA PHE A 530 -21.07 -7.60 -2.89
C PHE A 530 -19.74 -7.40 -2.17
N ILE A 531 -19.31 -8.43 -1.44
CA ILE A 531 -17.94 -8.57 -0.94
C ILE A 531 -17.41 -9.91 -1.44
N ASP A 532 -16.34 -9.89 -2.23
CA ASP A 532 -15.67 -11.08 -2.77
C ASP A 532 -14.20 -11.09 -2.38
N GLY A 533 -13.83 -11.94 -1.42
CA GLY A 533 -12.42 -12.12 -1.01
C GLY A 533 -11.54 -12.75 -2.09
N HIS A 534 -12.14 -13.32 -3.15
CA HIS A 534 -11.43 -13.99 -4.24
C HIS A 534 -10.63 -15.25 -3.81
N LEU A 535 -9.31 -15.32 -3.99
CA LEU A 535 -8.49 -16.48 -3.57
C LEU A 535 -7.92 -16.22 -2.16
N GLY A 536 -7.12 -17.15 -1.62
CA GLY A 536 -6.51 -16.98 -0.30
C GLY A 536 -7.46 -17.25 0.88
N TYR A 537 -7.02 -16.86 2.07
CA TYR A 537 -7.76 -16.88 3.31
C TYR A 537 -8.17 -15.46 3.69
N ASN A 538 -9.46 -15.15 3.60
CA ASN A 538 -9.95 -13.78 3.64
C ASN A 538 -10.76 -13.48 4.89
N THR A 539 -10.52 -12.30 5.44
CA THR A 539 -11.17 -11.84 6.67
C THR A 539 -11.83 -10.49 6.44
N ILE A 540 -13.10 -10.35 6.85
CA ILE A 540 -13.67 -9.04 7.15
C ILE A 540 -13.35 -8.75 8.62
N ALA A 541 -12.64 -7.66 8.89
CA ALA A 541 -12.16 -7.32 10.22
C ALA A 541 -12.71 -5.98 10.72
N GLY A 542 -13.00 -5.90 12.01
CA GLY A 542 -13.13 -4.66 12.75
C GLY A 542 -11.77 -4.13 13.22
N THR A 543 -11.83 -3.32 14.27
CA THR A 543 -10.73 -2.56 14.86
C THR A 543 -10.56 -2.95 16.35
N ASP A 544 -9.85 -2.13 17.12
CA ASP A 544 -9.82 -2.23 18.59
C ASP A 544 -10.86 -1.27 19.25
N LEU A 545 -11.80 -0.75 18.46
CA LEU A 545 -12.88 0.15 18.87
C LEU A 545 -14.22 -0.60 18.83
N ASN A 546 -15.29 0.06 19.26
CA ASN A 546 -16.63 -0.51 19.11
C ASN A 546 -17.07 -0.43 17.65
N ASP A 547 -17.08 -1.56 16.95
CA ASP A 547 -17.39 -1.62 15.53
C ASP A 547 -18.86 -1.97 15.27
N THR A 548 -19.39 -1.49 14.14
CA THR A 548 -20.68 -1.93 13.60
C THR A 548 -20.47 -2.52 12.22
N ILE A 549 -20.66 -3.84 12.09
CA ILE A 549 -20.53 -4.58 10.85
C ILE A 549 -21.88 -5.23 10.53
N ASP A 550 -22.63 -4.67 9.58
CA ASP A 550 -23.93 -5.19 9.15
C ASP A 550 -23.86 -5.66 7.70
N LEU A 551 -23.81 -6.98 7.51
CA LEU A 551 -23.75 -7.66 6.21
C LEU A 551 -25.12 -8.22 5.80
N SER A 552 -26.20 -7.85 6.50
CA SER A 552 -27.52 -8.47 6.32
C SER A 552 -28.12 -8.31 4.92
N GLN A 553 -27.67 -7.32 4.14
CA GLN A 553 -28.07 -7.12 2.75
C GLN A 553 -26.91 -7.28 1.75
N THR A 554 -25.74 -7.69 2.22
CA THR A 554 -24.54 -7.86 1.40
C THR A 554 -24.37 -9.34 1.07
N ILE A 555 -24.07 -9.63 -0.20
CA ILE A 555 -23.69 -10.97 -0.64
C ILE A 555 -22.20 -11.15 -0.39
N VAL A 556 -21.87 -12.02 0.56
CA VAL A 556 -20.49 -12.31 0.96
C VAL A 556 -20.01 -13.60 0.28
N LEU A 557 -18.89 -13.52 -0.43
CA LEU A 557 -18.29 -14.61 -1.20
C LEU A 557 -16.80 -14.74 -0.83
N ASN A 558 -16.33 -15.99 -0.72
CA ASN A 558 -14.92 -16.30 -0.48
C ASN A 558 -14.32 -15.56 0.74
N ILE A 559 -15.11 -15.37 1.79
CA ILE A 559 -14.68 -14.88 3.10
C ILE A 559 -14.68 -16.06 4.07
N ASP A 560 -13.56 -16.26 4.76
CA ASP A 560 -13.38 -17.37 5.69
C ASP A 560 -13.86 -17.05 7.10
N LYS A 561 -13.76 -15.78 7.52
CA LYS A 561 -14.28 -15.30 8.80
C LYS A 561 -14.60 -13.81 8.80
N ILE A 562 -15.50 -13.45 9.71
CA ILE A 562 -15.77 -12.07 10.15
C ILE A 562 -15.23 -11.96 11.57
N ASP A 563 -14.44 -10.93 11.87
CA ASP A 563 -13.72 -10.76 13.13
C ASP A 563 -13.95 -9.34 13.66
N GLY A 564 -14.62 -9.19 14.80
CA GLY A 564 -14.88 -7.89 15.43
C GLY A 564 -13.60 -7.24 15.93
N GLY A 565 -12.76 -8.01 16.60
CA GLY A 565 -11.49 -7.53 17.14
C GLY A 565 -11.61 -7.27 18.63
N GLY A 566 -11.30 -6.07 19.07
CA GLY A 566 -11.51 -5.67 20.47
C GLY A 566 -12.47 -4.50 20.52
N GLY A 567 -13.29 -4.40 21.55
CA GLY A 567 -14.33 -3.38 21.57
C GLY A 567 -15.64 -3.95 22.06
N VAL A 568 -16.71 -3.16 22.00
CA VAL A 568 -18.07 -3.67 22.18
C VAL A 568 -18.72 -3.64 20.82
N ASP A 569 -18.65 -4.76 20.12
CA ASP A 569 -18.94 -4.82 18.70
C ASP A 569 -20.37 -5.22 18.42
N LYS A 570 -20.90 -4.78 17.27
CA LYS A 570 -22.20 -5.20 16.77
C LYS A 570 -22.03 -5.78 15.38
N ILE A 571 -22.09 -7.11 15.30
CA ILE A 571 -21.87 -7.84 14.06
C ILE A 571 -23.16 -8.55 13.64
N THR A 572 -23.62 -8.28 12.42
CA THR A 572 -24.69 -9.01 11.75
C THR A 572 -24.12 -9.65 10.49
N GLY A 573 -24.16 -10.99 10.43
CA GLY A 573 -23.75 -11.80 9.29
C GLY A 573 -24.66 -11.63 8.07
N SER A 574 -24.31 -12.35 7.02
CA SER A 574 -25.01 -12.35 5.74
C SER A 574 -26.24 -13.27 5.76
N ALA A 575 -26.89 -13.44 4.61
CA ALA A 575 -27.91 -14.48 4.44
C ALA A 575 -27.32 -15.90 4.29
N GLY A 576 -25.99 -15.99 4.14
CA GLY A 576 -25.23 -17.22 3.94
C GLY A 576 -24.87 -17.94 5.23
N ASN A 577 -23.85 -18.80 5.15
CA ASN A 577 -23.27 -19.44 6.33
C ASN A 577 -22.04 -18.64 6.74
N ASP A 578 -22.05 -18.09 7.94
CA ASP A 578 -21.01 -17.20 8.42
C ASP A 578 -20.23 -17.79 9.60
N ILE A 579 -18.94 -17.43 9.68
CA ILE A 579 -18.10 -17.67 10.86
C ILE A 579 -17.76 -16.30 11.43
N ILE A 580 -18.27 -16.01 12.62
CA ILE A 580 -18.19 -14.70 13.26
C ILE A 580 -17.45 -14.82 14.59
N TYR A 581 -16.43 -14.00 14.79
CA TYR A 581 -15.75 -13.80 16.06
C TYR A 581 -16.09 -12.41 16.57
N GLY A 582 -16.60 -12.30 17.80
CA GLY A 582 -16.75 -11.01 18.51
C GLY A 582 -15.37 -10.53 18.93
N GLY A 583 -14.73 -11.28 19.81
CA GLY A 583 -13.35 -11.06 20.22
C GLY A 583 -13.28 -10.63 21.68
N ALA A 584 -12.73 -9.46 21.96
CA ALA A 584 -12.59 -8.98 23.34
C ALA A 584 -13.60 -7.87 23.64
N GLY A 585 -14.60 -8.17 24.47
CA GLY A 585 -15.57 -7.22 24.99
C GLY A 585 -16.96 -7.82 25.11
N GLY A 586 -17.99 -6.99 25.10
CA GLY A 586 -19.37 -7.45 25.29
C GLY A 586 -20.13 -7.43 23.98
N ASP A 587 -19.84 -8.37 23.08
CA ASP A 587 -20.19 -8.22 21.67
C ASP A 587 -21.61 -8.67 21.37
N THR A 588 -22.28 -8.00 20.45
CA THR A 588 -23.61 -8.41 19.94
C THR A 588 -23.45 -9.10 18.59
N LEU A 589 -23.64 -10.41 18.57
CA LEU A 589 -23.46 -11.26 17.39
C LEU A 589 -24.80 -11.78 16.87
N ASN A 590 -25.11 -11.49 15.60
CA ASN A 590 -26.24 -12.05 14.89
C ASN A 590 -25.74 -12.77 13.64
N GLY A 591 -25.94 -14.08 13.55
CA GLY A 591 -25.48 -14.87 12.40
C GLY A 591 -26.20 -14.56 11.09
N GLY A 592 -27.39 -13.95 11.14
CA GLY A 592 -28.21 -13.76 9.94
C GLY A 592 -28.87 -15.07 9.49
N GLY A 593 -28.82 -15.34 8.17
CA GLY A 593 -29.40 -16.56 7.57
C GLY A 593 -28.53 -17.79 7.80
N GLY A 594 -28.83 -18.90 7.10
CA GLY A 594 -27.90 -20.05 7.00
C GLY A 594 -27.52 -20.80 8.29
N GLU A 595 -26.39 -21.50 8.25
CA GLU A 595 -25.79 -22.21 9.38
C GLU A 595 -24.50 -21.50 9.80
N ASN A 596 -24.51 -20.90 10.98
CA ASN A 596 -23.48 -19.97 11.44
C ASN A 596 -22.70 -20.49 12.63
N TRP A 597 -21.44 -20.07 12.74
CA TRP A 597 -20.60 -20.27 13.92
C TRP A 597 -20.29 -18.92 14.56
N LEU A 598 -20.76 -18.72 15.78
CA LEU A 598 -20.64 -17.48 16.54
C LEU A 598 -19.70 -17.74 17.72
N TYR A 599 -18.55 -17.10 17.69
CA TYR A 599 -17.53 -17.13 18.74
C TYR A 599 -17.60 -15.81 19.48
N GLY A 600 -18.12 -15.80 20.71
CA GLY A 600 -18.18 -14.57 21.52
C GLY A 600 -16.79 -14.05 21.86
N GLY A 601 -15.97 -14.92 22.43
CA GLY A 601 -14.64 -14.57 22.91
C GLY A 601 -14.68 -14.29 24.41
N THR A 602 -14.03 -13.22 24.85
CA THR A 602 -14.00 -12.86 26.27
C THR A 602 -14.95 -11.71 26.54
N GLY A 603 -15.71 -11.78 27.62
CA GLY A 603 -16.64 -10.75 28.01
C GLY A 603 -18.08 -11.17 27.73
N MET A 604 -19.01 -10.30 28.11
CA MET A 604 -20.42 -10.66 28.17
C MET A 604 -21.09 -10.48 26.81
N ASP A 605 -21.03 -11.51 25.98
CA ASP A 605 -21.56 -11.45 24.63
C ASP A 605 -23.09 -11.64 24.58
N THR A 606 -23.74 -11.04 23.59
CA THR A 606 -25.16 -11.20 23.27
C THR A 606 -25.31 -11.83 21.89
N TYR A 607 -25.84 -13.05 21.84
CA TYR A 607 -26.15 -13.76 20.61
C TYR A 607 -27.62 -13.54 20.24
N ILE A 608 -27.87 -12.87 19.12
CA ILE A 608 -29.22 -12.73 18.55
C ILE A 608 -29.43 -13.86 17.55
N VAL A 609 -30.34 -14.76 17.88
CA VAL A 609 -30.63 -15.99 17.14
C VAL A 609 -32.09 -15.99 16.67
N GLY A 610 -32.39 -16.72 15.61
CA GLY A 610 -33.78 -16.89 15.17
C GLY A 610 -33.95 -17.31 13.73
N GLU A 611 -32.94 -17.15 12.88
CA GLU A 611 -32.90 -17.77 11.56
C GLU A 611 -31.85 -18.88 11.53
N GLY A 612 -32.15 -19.94 10.77
CA GLY A 612 -31.22 -21.03 10.54
C GLY A 612 -30.68 -21.73 11.80
N ILE A 613 -29.47 -22.26 11.70
CA ILE A 613 -28.81 -22.99 12.78
C ILE A 613 -27.61 -22.18 13.25
N ASN A 614 -27.53 -21.85 14.54
CA ASN A 614 -26.44 -21.06 15.09
C ASN A 614 -25.66 -21.91 16.10
N HIS A 615 -24.38 -22.14 15.82
CA HIS A 615 -23.42 -22.80 16.71
C HIS A 615 -22.72 -21.73 17.54
N LEU A 616 -22.85 -21.81 18.85
CA LEU A 616 -22.31 -20.82 19.79
C LEU A 616 -21.14 -21.44 20.55
N ILE A 617 -20.02 -20.71 20.54
CA ILE A 617 -18.83 -20.98 21.33
C ILE A 617 -18.49 -19.69 22.07
N ASP A 618 -18.28 -19.81 23.37
CA ASP A 618 -18.01 -18.68 24.23
C ASP A 618 -16.88 -19.08 25.18
N GLU A 619 -15.85 -18.23 25.30
CA GLU A 619 -14.64 -18.58 26.08
C GLU A 619 -14.96 -18.60 27.58
N ASP A 620 -15.76 -17.65 28.06
CA ASP A 620 -16.15 -17.54 29.46
C ASP A 620 -17.51 -18.20 29.76
N ARG A 621 -18.31 -18.49 28.72
CA ARG A 621 -19.59 -19.22 28.78
C ARG A 621 -20.69 -18.45 29.51
N LEU A 622 -20.60 -17.13 29.50
CA LEU A 622 -21.53 -16.25 30.20
C LEU A 622 -22.51 -15.56 29.26
N GLY A 623 -22.38 -15.74 27.94
CA GLY A 623 -23.20 -15.08 26.95
C GLY A 623 -24.72 -15.12 27.16
N ILE A 624 -25.37 -14.09 26.65
CA ILE A 624 -26.83 -13.91 26.64
C ILE A 624 -27.34 -14.35 25.27
N ILE A 625 -28.33 -15.23 25.23
CA ILE A 625 -28.92 -15.72 23.98
C ILE A 625 -30.32 -15.14 23.85
N LYS A 626 -30.58 -14.36 22.80
CA LYS A 626 -31.87 -13.70 22.55
C LYS A 626 -32.48 -14.15 21.24
N ASP A 627 -33.80 -14.26 21.19
CA ASP A 627 -34.50 -14.39 19.91
C ASP A 627 -34.54 -13.05 19.14
N GLN A 628 -35.04 -13.08 17.90
CA GLN A 628 -35.23 -11.88 17.06
C GLN A 628 -36.22 -10.85 17.65
N GLN A 629 -36.99 -11.20 18.68
CA GLN A 629 -37.89 -10.29 19.38
C GLN A 629 -37.25 -9.70 20.66
N GLY A 630 -36.04 -10.13 21.00
CA GLY A 630 -35.29 -9.70 22.19
C GLY A 630 -35.56 -10.53 23.44
N ASN A 631 -36.33 -11.62 23.36
CA ASN A 631 -36.58 -12.49 24.52
C ASN A 631 -35.35 -13.34 24.80
N VAL A 632 -34.94 -13.43 26.06
CA VAL A 632 -33.82 -14.26 26.50
C VAL A 632 -34.22 -15.74 26.50
N LEU A 633 -33.37 -16.58 25.91
CA LEU A 633 -33.60 -18.01 25.67
C LEU A 633 -32.78 -18.93 26.58
N ASN A 634 -31.70 -18.43 27.18
CA ASN A 634 -30.87 -19.15 28.14
C ASN A 634 -31.24 -18.78 29.59
N GLY A 635 -30.48 -19.31 30.55
CA GLY A 635 -30.78 -19.14 31.97
C GLY A 635 -31.81 -20.13 32.53
N GLY A 636 -31.94 -20.09 33.86
CA GLY A 636 -32.97 -20.81 34.61
C GLY A 636 -32.81 -22.33 34.66
N VAL A 637 -33.82 -22.99 35.22
CA VAL A 637 -33.84 -24.45 35.42
C VAL A 637 -34.54 -25.16 34.26
N TRP A 638 -33.88 -26.20 33.75
CA TRP A 638 -34.34 -27.05 32.65
C TRP A 638 -34.50 -28.49 33.13
N GLN A 639 -35.73 -28.97 33.15
CA GLN A 639 -36.07 -30.30 33.63
C GLN A 639 -36.01 -31.33 32.51
N LYS A 640 -35.43 -32.49 32.80
CA LYS A 640 -35.44 -33.64 31.91
C LYS A 640 -36.85 -34.23 31.76
N VAL A 641 -37.38 -34.20 30.54
CA VAL A 641 -38.71 -34.74 30.18
C VAL A 641 -38.64 -36.05 29.40
N GLY A 642 -37.44 -36.45 28.96
CA GLY A 642 -37.20 -37.69 28.22
C GLY A 642 -35.72 -38.01 28.09
N THR A 643 -35.38 -39.09 27.37
CA THR A 643 -33.98 -39.45 27.12
C THR A 643 -33.28 -38.35 26.32
N GLY A 644 -32.42 -37.57 26.98
CA GLY A 644 -31.71 -36.45 26.38
C GLY A 644 -32.61 -35.26 26.02
N GLN A 645 -33.86 -35.21 26.49
CA GLN A 645 -34.80 -34.12 26.22
C GLN A 645 -35.03 -33.30 27.49
N TYR A 646 -34.92 -31.99 27.38
CA TYR A 646 -35.07 -31.03 28.48
C TYR A 646 -36.11 -29.97 28.12
N GLN A 647 -36.80 -29.45 29.11
CA GLN A 647 -37.75 -28.35 28.99
C GLN A 647 -37.45 -27.30 30.06
N GLN A 648 -37.30 -26.04 29.67
CA GLN A 648 -37.19 -24.91 30.59
C GLN A 648 -38.52 -24.72 31.32
N LEU A 649 -38.47 -24.54 32.64
CA LEU A 649 -39.69 -24.55 33.47
C LEU A 649 -40.59 -23.33 33.23
N VAL A 650 -40.01 -22.15 33.03
CA VAL A 650 -40.75 -20.88 32.89
C VAL A 650 -41.34 -20.74 31.48
N THR A 651 -40.50 -20.81 30.45
CA THR A 651 -40.94 -20.53 29.06
C THR A 651 -41.50 -21.76 28.33
N ALA A 652 -41.34 -22.95 28.91
CA ALA A 652 -41.62 -24.24 28.27
C ALA A 652 -40.77 -24.54 27.02
N THR A 653 -39.70 -23.78 26.76
CA THR A 653 -38.75 -23.99 25.66
C THR A 653 -38.07 -25.35 25.78
N THR A 654 -37.88 -26.06 24.65
CA THR A 654 -37.34 -27.41 24.65
C THR A 654 -35.91 -27.46 24.12
N ALA A 655 -35.08 -28.30 24.72
CA ALA A 655 -33.72 -28.57 24.27
C ALA A 655 -33.41 -30.07 24.25
N THR A 656 -32.39 -30.42 23.48
CA THR A 656 -31.88 -31.79 23.38
C THR A 656 -30.41 -31.83 23.75
N MET A 657 -30.02 -32.75 24.64
CA MET A 657 -28.64 -33.06 24.94
C MET A 657 -28.18 -34.26 24.11
N ASN A 658 -27.49 -33.99 23.00
CA ASN A 658 -26.91 -35.02 22.12
C ASN A 658 -25.40 -34.82 21.88
N SER A 659 -24.73 -34.00 22.71
CA SER A 659 -23.34 -33.54 22.53
C SER A 659 -23.10 -33.05 21.09
N PRO A 660 -23.54 -31.83 20.74
CA PRO A 660 -23.80 -30.66 21.61
C PRO A 660 -25.20 -30.55 22.28
N PHE A 661 -25.41 -29.52 23.12
CA PHE A 661 -26.73 -29.16 23.68
C PHE A 661 -27.45 -28.23 22.71
N THR A 662 -28.68 -28.56 22.32
CA THR A 662 -29.39 -27.85 21.24
C THR A 662 -30.75 -27.35 21.70
N ILE A 663 -30.94 -26.04 21.74
CA ILE A 663 -32.23 -25.38 21.98
C ILE A 663 -33.01 -25.35 20.66
N GLN A 664 -34.28 -25.75 20.71
CA GLN A 664 -35.17 -25.80 19.55
C GLN A 664 -36.10 -24.58 19.57
N LEU A 665 -36.00 -23.72 18.55
CA LEU A 665 -36.82 -22.52 18.42
C LEU A 665 -37.99 -22.69 17.44
N GLY A 666 -37.85 -23.60 16.48
CA GLY A 666 -38.84 -23.85 15.44
C GLY A 666 -38.37 -24.87 14.40
N GLU A 667 -39.17 -25.09 13.36
CA GLU A 667 -38.79 -25.98 12.26
C GLU A 667 -37.59 -25.37 11.49
N GLY A 668 -36.42 -26.00 11.61
CA GLY A 668 -35.18 -25.54 10.96
C GLY A 668 -34.44 -24.42 11.70
N GLN A 669 -34.90 -24.02 12.89
CA GLN A 669 -34.30 -22.97 13.71
C GLN A 669 -33.76 -23.55 15.01
N GLN A 670 -32.44 -23.50 15.19
CA GLN A 670 -31.74 -24.12 16.32
C GLN A 670 -30.62 -23.26 16.86
N VAL A 671 -30.39 -23.36 18.16
CA VAL A 671 -29.20 -22.84 18.84
C VAL A 671 -28.44 -24.04 19.36
N VAL A 672 -27.18 -24.18 18.96
CA VAL A 672 -26.31 -25.28 19.30
C VAL A 672 -25.21 -24.74 20.21
N LEU A 673 -25.25 -25.10 21.49
CA LEU A 673 -24.24 -24.74 22.47
C LEU A 673 -23.14 -25.80 22.46
N GLU A 674 -21.99 -25.43 21.91
CA GLU A 674 -20.86 -26.34 21.76
C GLU A 674 -20.15 -26.55 23.11
N SER A 675 -19.75 -27.80 23.39
CA SER A 675 -19.07 -28.17 24.65
C SER A 675 -19.82 -27.84 25.96
N PHE A 676 -21.15 -27.70 25.89
CA PHE A 676 -22.02 -27.35 27.00
C PHE A 676 -21.94 -28.31 28.21
N THR A 677 -21.93 -27.70 29.40
CA THR A 677 -22.12 -28.31 30.71
C THR A 677 -23.17 -27.54 31.51
N SER A 678 -23.88 -28.21 32.42
CA SER A 678 -24.86 -27.54 33.29
C SER A 678 -24.19 -26.42 34.08
N GLY A 679 -24.77 -25.22 34.04
CA GLY A 679 -24.23 -23.98 34.58
C GLY A 679 -23.81 -22.99 33.49
N ASP A 680 -23.35 -23.49 32.33
CA ASP A 680 -22.96 -22.64 31.20
C ASP A 680 -24.18 -21.84 30.68
N TYR A 681 -23.97 -20.58 30.29
CA TYR A 681 -25.02 -19.67 29.86
C TYR A 681 -26.17 -19.51 30.88
N GLY A 682 -25.89 -19.76 32.17
CA GLY A 682 -26.90 -19.76 33.25
C GLY A 682 -27.90 -20.92 33.19
N ILE A 683 -27.69 -21.93 32.34
CA ILE A 683 -28.64 -23.04 32.14
C ILE A 683 -28.35 -24.13 33.17
N THR A 684 -29.29 -24.36 34.09
CA THR A 684 -29.18 -25.43 35.10
C THR A 684 -30.01 -26.63 34.71
N LEU A 685 -29.38 -27.78 34.50
CA LEU A 685 -30.06 -29.02 34.12
C LEU A 685 -30.38 -29.89 35.33
N VAL A 686 -31.64 -30.33 35.44
CA VAL A 686 -32.10 -31.21 36.53
C VAL A 686 -32.77 -32.47 35.99
N ASP A 687 -32.49 -33.62 36.61
CA ASP A 687 -33.07 -34.91 36.22
C ASP A 687 -34.56 -35.03 36.61
N SER A 688 -34.93 -34.49 37.77
CA SER A 688 -36.30 -34.42 38.24
C SER A 688 -36.42 -33.42 39.39
N ILE A 689 -37.44 -32.57 39.34
CA ILE A 689 -37.90 -31.82 40.51
C ILE A 689 -38.92 -32.69 41.24
N LEU A 690 -38.84 -32.77 42.57
CA LEU A 690 -39.78 -33.54 43.38
C LEU A 690 -41.20 -33.01 43.13
N PRO A 691 -42.19 -33.82 42.73
CA PRO A 691 -43.51 -33.30 42.39
C PRO A 691 -44.31 -32.99 43.65
N ALA A 692 -44.68 -31.72 43.85
CA ALA A 692 -45.78 -31.36 44.73
C ALA A 692 -47.09 -31.20 43.93
N THR A 693 -48.18 -30.89 44.60
CA THR A 693 -49.54 -30.82 44.03
C THR A 693 -50.01 -29.37 43.97
N THR A 694 -51.11 -29.06 43.28
CA THR A 694 -51.67 -27.68 43.20
C THR A 694 -52.23 -27.11 44.52
N ALA A 695 -51.66 -27.44 45.66
CA ALA A 695 -52.15 -27.13 47.00
C ALA A 695 -50.94 -26.89 47.89
N ASP A 696 -51.03 -25.91 48.79
CA ASP A 696 -49.99 -25.53 49.75
C ASP A 696 -49.29 -26.75 50.37
N THR A 697 -47.98 -26.87 50.17
CA THR A 697 -47.14 -27.94 50.68
C THR A 697 -45.94 -27.42 51.48
N THR A 698 -45.26 -28.36 52.14
CA THR A 698 -43.97 -28.12 52.78
C THR A 698 -42.99 -29.15 52.28
N LEU A 699 -41.96 -28.71 51.57
CA LEU A 699 -40.82 -29.50 51.13
C LEU A 699 -39.64 -29.23 52.06
N ILE A 700 -39.00 -30.31 52.52
CA ILE A 700 -37.83 -30.22 53.41
C ILE A 700 -36.76 -31.15 52.87
N GLY A 701 -35.57 -30.60 52.66
CA GLY A 701 -34.35 -31.27 52.26
C GLY A 701 -33.82 -32.24 53.31
N ALA A 702 -32.81 -33.01 52.92
CA ALA A 702 -32.01 -33.82 53.80
C ALA A 702 -30.92 -32.95 54.43
N ALA A 703 -30.78 -33.03 55.76
CA ALA A 703 -29.72 -32.27 56.43
C ALA A 703 -28.31 -32.62 55.90
N ASP A 704 -27.53 -31.58 55.62
CA ASP A 704 -26.12 -31.61 55.17
C ASP A 704 -25.92 -32.30 53.79
N VAL A 705 -26.86 -32.14 52.85
CA VAL A 705 -26.85 -32.72 51.51
C VAL A 705 -27.31 -31.70 50.49
N ASP A 706 -26.58 -31.56 49.37
CA ASP A 706 -27.01 -30.75 48.23
C ASP A 706 -28.30 -31.31 47.61
N ASP A 707 -29.41 -30.61 47.83
CA ASP A 707 -30.75 -30.96 47.38
C ASP A 707 -31.18 -30.13 46.17
N THR A 708 -32.10 -30.69 45.39
CA THR A 708 -32.82 -29.97 44.33
C THR A 708 -34.31 -30.09 44.62
N LEU A 709 -34.88 -29.02 45.15
CA LEU A 709 -36.26 -28.94 45.60
C LEU A 709 -37.02 -27.96 44.72
N GLY A 710 -38.26 -28.30 44.38
CA GLY A 710 -39.15 -27.34 43.77
C GLY A 710 -40.59 -27.76 43.90
N ASP A 711 -41.50 -26.79 43.76
CA ASP A 711 -42.91 -26.96 44.04
C ASP A 711 -43.78 -27.12 42.78
N THR A 712 -45.08 -27.02 42.98
CA THR A 712 -46.09 -26.80 41.96
C THR A 712 -47.10 -25.80 42.51
N GLY A 713 -47.87 -25.07 41.69
CA GLY A 713 -48.56 -23.88 42.20
C GLY A 713 -49.42 -24.04 43.46
N GLY A 714 -49.48 -23.01 44.29
CA GLY A 714 -49.92 -23.08 45.69
C GLY A 714 -49.24 -21.97 46.48
N ASN A 715 -49.36 -21.93 47.81
CA ASN A 715 -48.46 -21.12 48.64
C ASN A 715 -47.63 -22.06 49.51
N ASP A 716 -46.38 -22.27 49.14
CA ASP A 716 -45.55 -23.37 49.56
C ASP A 716 -44.40 -22.93 50.49
N LEU A 717 -43.88 -23.87 51.27
CA LEU A 717 -42.66 -23.70 52.08
C LEU A 717 -41.61 -24.71 51.62
N ILE A 718 -40.48 -24.23 51.10
CA ILE A 718 -39.35 -25.04 50.67
C ILE A 718 -38.16 -24.76 51.59
N GLN A 719 -37.59 -25.81 52.21
CA GLN A 719 -36.46 -25.69 53.13
C GLN A 719 -35.31 -26.61 52.70
N GLY A 720 -34.14 -26.07 52.38
CA GLY A 720 -32.92 -26.83 52.05
C GLY A 720 -32.25 -27.46 53.27
N LEU A 721 -32.21 -26.70 54.38
CA LEU A 721 -31.55 -27.00 55.65
C LEU A 721 -30.04 -26.82 55.60
N GLY A 722 -29.30 -27.71 54.96
CA GLY A 722 -27.87 -27.50 54.82
C GLY A 722 -27.27 -28.39 53.76
N GLY A 723 -26.20 -27.94 53.13
CA GLY A 723 -25.81 -28.38 51.80
C GLY A 723 -25.74 -27.17 50.85
N ASP A 724 -25.21 -27.34 49.64
CA ASP A 724 -25.31 -26.31 48.60
C ASP A 724 -26.57 -26.59 47.74
N ASP A 725 -27.72 -26.02 48.12
CA ASP A 725 -29.04 -26.40 47.61
C ASP A 725 -29.49 -25.60 46.36
N LEU A 726 -30.44 -26.16 45.61
CA LEU A 726 -31.21 -25.47 44.56
C LEU A 726 -32.70 -25.53 44.88
N LEU A 727 -33.30 -24.39 45.20
CA LEU A 727 -34.71 -24.24 45.58
C LEU A 727 -35.48 -23.47 44.50
N TYR A 728 -36.60 -24.02 44.03
CA TYR A 728 -37.38 -23.46 42.92
C TYR A 728 -38.90 -23.42 43.18
N GLY A 729 -39.51 -22.23 43.27
CA GLY A 729 -40.96 -22.04 43.49
C GLY A 729 -41.82 -21.86 42.22
N GLY A 730 -41.23 -22.08 41.03
CA GLY A 730 -41.74 -21.53 39.77
C GLY A 730 -42.96 -22.18 39.13
N ALA A 731 -44.01 -22.45 39.90
CA ALA A 731 -45.33 -22.84 39.41
C ALA A 731 -46.47 -21.91 39.86
N GLY A 732 -46.11 -20.72 40.36
CA GLY A 732 -47.01 -19.63 40.74
C GLY A 732 -47.57 -19.80 42.14
N GLY A 733 -47.54 -18.74 42.94
CA GLY A 733 -47.83 -18.88 44.36
C GLY A 733 -47.46 -17.65 45.14
N ASN A 734 -47.54 -17.72 46.46
CA ASN A 734 -46.83 -16.78 47.31
C ASN A 734 -46.04 -17.65 48.28
N ASP A 735 -44.83 -17.98 47.87
CA ASP A 735 -44.03 -19.08 48.36
C ASP A 735 -42.96 -18.58 49.34
N ARG A 736 -42.46 -19.50 50.15
CA ARG A 736 -41.34 -19.24 51.07
C ARG A 736 -40.22 -20.23 50.82
N LEU A 737 -39.07 -19.72 50.41
CA LEU A 737 -37.85 -20.50 50.18
C LEU A 737 -36.82 -20.19 51.27
N GLU A 738 -36.33 -21.21 51.94
CA GLU A 738 -35.29 -21.12 52.98
C GLU A 738 -34.11 -22.02 52.62
N GLY A 739 -32.95 -21.44 52.28
CA GLY A 739 -31.73 -22.16 51.94
C GLY A 739 -31.19 -22.94 53.14
N GLY A 740 -30.74 -22.22 54.16
CA GLY A 740 -30.19 -22.78 55.38
C GLY A 740 -28.68 -22.57 55.44
N ALA A 741 -27.91 -23.63 55.66
CA ALA A 741 -26.46 -23.54 55.77
C ALA A 741 -25.74 -24.10 54.56
N GLY A 742 -24.91 -23.29 53.91
CA GLY A 742 -24.22 -23.65 52.68
C GLY A 742 -24.52 -22.60 51.62
N ARG A 743 -24.08 -22.81 50.39
CA ARG A 743 -24.30 -21.86 49.31
C ARG A 743 -25.52 -22.32 48.52
N ASP A 744 -26.60 -21.58 48.60
CA ASP A 744 -27.88 -21.96 48.05
C ASP A 744 -28.25 -21.10 46.84
N ASN A 745 -29.04 -21.67 45.93
CA ASN A 745 -29.63 -20.94 44.81
C ASN A 745 -31.15 -20.98 44.95
N LEU A 746 -31.75 -19.84 45.24
CA LEU A 746 -33.17 -19.67 45.49
C LEU A 746 -33.80 -18.92 44.32
N GLN A 747 -34.72 -19.59 43.62
CA GLN A 747 -35.50 -18.99 42.54
C GLN A 747 -36.99 -19.09 42.85
N ALA A 748 -37.66 -17.97 43.09
CA ALA A 748 -39.01 -17.98 43.65
C ALA A 748 -40.09 -18.21 42.59
N GLY A 749 -40.19 -17.35 41.57
CA GLY A 749 -41.10 -17.58 40.44
C GLY A 749 -42.15 -16.48 40.33
N ASP A 750 -43.40 -16.87 40.07
CA ASP A 750 -44.50 -15.90 39.95
C ASP A 750 -45.24 -15.77 41.29
N GLY A 751 -45.54 -14.53 41.69
CA GLY A 751 -46.33 -14.11 42.84
C GLY A 751 -45.48 -13.56 44.00
N ASP A 752 -46.11 -13.11 45.09
CA ASP A 752 -45.37 -12.35 46.13
C ASP A 752 -44.70 -13.29 47.15
N ASP A 753 -43.41 -13.50 46.97
CA ASP A 753 -42.62 -14.54 47.62
C ASP A 753 -41.75 -14.02 48.78
N VAL A 754 -41.23 -14.96 49.58
CA VAL A 754 -40.25 -14.69 50.64
C VAL A 754 -39.07 -15.64 50.52
N LEU A 755 -37.89 -15.10 50.30
CA LEU A 755 -36.65 -15.85 50.17
C LEU A 755 -35.73 -15.54 51.35
N VAL A 756 -35.15 -16.58 51.95
CA VAL A 756 -34.20 -16.49 53.06
C VAL A 756 -33.01 -17.40 52.78
N GLY A 757 -31.81 -16.83 52.69
CA GLY A 757 -30.59 -17.55 52.28
C GLY A 757 -30.05 -18.38 53.43
N GLY A 758 -29.64 -17.71 54.51
CA GLY A 758 -29.23 -18.33 55.75
C GLY A 758 -27.78 -18.02 56.10
N SER A 759 -26.85 -18.94 55.87
CA SER A 759 -25.44 -18.70 56.18
C SER A 759 -24.54 -19.20 55.06
N GLU A 760 -23.45 -18.47 54.83
CA GLU A 760 -22.63 -18.57 53.61
C GLU A 760 -23.31 -17.81 52.45
N ARG A 761 -22.81 -17.95 51.23
CA ARG A 761 -23.14 -17.03 50.13
C ARG A 761 -24.16 -17.63 49.19
N ASP A 762 -25.26 -16.94 49.05
CA ASP A 762 -26.42 -17.41 48.31
C ASP A 762 -26.71 -16.55 47.07
N ILE A 763 -27.50 -17.12 46.16
CA ILE A 763 -28.01 -16.45 44.96
C ILE A 763 -29.53 -16.45 45.01
N PHE A 764 -30.15 -15.29 44.83
CA PHE A 764 -31.59 -15.09 44.84
C PHE A 764 -32.05 -14.52 43.50
N LEU A 765 -33.07 -15.14 42.92
CA LEU A 765 -33.75 -14.66 41.72
C LEU A 765 -35.27 -14.71 41.95
N ALA A 766 -35.88 -13.59 42.34
CA ALA A 766 -37.27 -13.57 42.78
C ALA A 766 -38.27 -13.76 41.61
N ASN A 767 -38.04 -13.06 40.49
CA ASN A 767 -38.81 -13.08 39.24
C ASN A 767 -40.01 -12.13 39.21
N PHE A 768 -41.25 -12.59 39.29
CA PHE A 768 -42.42 -11.71 39.13
C PHE A 768 -43.20 -11.66 40.43
N GLY A 769 -43.43 -10.49 41.01
CA GLY A 769 -44.15 -10.38 42.28
C GLY A 769 -43.58 -9.26 43.12
N SER A 770 -44.25 -8.90 44.22
CA SER A 770 -43.70 -7.97 45.21
C SER A 770 -43.05 -8.76 46.35
N ASP A 771 -41.77 -9.04 46.16
CA ASP A 771 -41.02 -10.07 46.86
C ASP A 771 -40.26 -9.53 48.07
N ARG A 772 -39.84 -10.44 48.95
CA ARG A 772 -39.01 -10.12 50.11
C ARG A 772 -37.80 -11.04 50.18
N LEU A 773 -36.62 -10.48 49.97
CA LEU A 773 -35.36 -11.18 49.91
C LEU A 773 -34.53 -10.82 51.15
N TYR A 774 -34.10 -11.85 51.87
CA TYR A 774 -33.27 -11.72 53.06
C TYR A 774 -32.05 -12.62 52.91
N ALA A 775 -30.86 -12.04 52.80
CA ALA A 775 -29.61 -12.79 52.73
C ALA A 775 -29.48 -13.79 53.89
N ASP A 776 -29.57 -13.33 55.13
CA ASP A 776 -29.41 -14.18 56.32
C ASP A 776 -30.75 -14.62 56.93
N GLU A 777 -31.41 -13.71 57.67
CA GLU A 777 -32.64 -13.97 58.41
C GLU A 777 -33.69 -12.89 58.15
N GLU A 778 -34.96 -13.25 58.30
CA GLU A 778 -36.06 -12.32 58.06
C GLU A 778 -36.06 -11.17 59.09
N LEU A 779 -35.91 -9.94 58.58
CA LEU A 779 -35.89 -8.72 59.38
C LEU A 779 -36.94 -7.73 58.89
N SER A 780 -37.52 -6.96 59.83
CA SER A 780 -38.26 -5.76 59.43
C SER A 780 -37.29 -4.72 58.86
N VAL A 781 -37.70 -3.93 57.86
CA VAL A 781 -36.92 -2.81 57.29
C VAL A 781 -36.23 -1.96 58.37
N ALA A 782 -36.96 -1.53 59.41
CA ALA A 782 -36.39 -0.72 60.48
C ALA A 782 -35.30 -1.43 61.32
N ALA A 783 -35.34 -2.75 61.40
CA ALA A 783 -34.33 -3.56 62.07
C ALA A 783 -33.13 -3.86 61.16
N ALA A 784 -33.36 -4.04 59.86
CA ALA A 784 -32.31 -4.19 58.85
C ALA A 784 -31.46 -2.92 58.75
N VAL A 785 -32.08 -1.75 58.57
CA VAL A 785 -31.39 -0.44 58.57
C VAL A 785 -30.60 -0.21 59.87
N ALA A 786 -31.19 -0.54 61.02
CA ALA A 786 -30.50 -0.36 62.30
C ALA A 786 -29.32 -1.33 62.52
N GLN A 787 -29.29 -2.47 61.82
CA GLN A 787 -28.22 -3.47 61.91
C GLN A 787 -27.13 -3.28 60.84
N GLY A 788 -27.45 -2.65 59.70
CA GLY A 788 -26.54 -2.42 58.57
C GLY A 788 -25.39 -1.45 58.83
N GLU A 789 -25.43 -0.66 59.91
CA GLU A 789 -24.37 0.31 60.28
C GLU A 789 -23.08 -0.35 60.87
N GLY A 790 -22.80 -1.61 60.48
CA GLY A 790 -21.70 -2.44 60.98
C GLY A 790 -20.36 -2.17 60.30
N THR A 791 -19.32 -2.97 60.63
CA THR A 791 -18.03 -2.96 59.89
C THR A 791 -17.83 -4.31 59.22
N ALA A 792 -17.45 -4.29 57.93
CA ALA A 792 -17.36 -5.43 57.04
C ALA A 792 -16.55 -6.62 57.59
N SER A 793 -16.98 -7.84 57.23
CA SER A 793 -16.21 -9.07 57.41
C SER A 793 -15.04 -9.19 56.41
N GLY A 794 -15.08 -8.41 55.31
CA GLY A 794 -14.16 -8.48 54.17
C GLY A 794 -14.36 -9.75 53.33
N LEU A 795 -15.50 -10.41 53.50
CA LEU A 795 -15.94 -11.55 52.68
C LEU A 795 -16.88 -11.02 51.62
N GLN A 796 -16.75 -11.54 50.39
CA GLN A 796 -17.81 -11.42 49.39
C GLN A 796 -19.10 -12.01 49.96
N GLY A 797 -20.23 -11.33 49.78
CA GLY A 797 -21.53 -11.74 50.30
C GLY A 797 -22.45 -12.31 49.23
N GLU A 798 -23.70 -11.85 49.20
CA GLU A 798 -24.82 -12.46 48.47
C GLU A 798 -25.12 -11.77 47.13
N TRP A 799 -25.80 -12.50 46.23
CA TRP A 799 -26.38 -11.94 45.00
C TRP A 799 -27.90 -11.93 45.13
N LEU A 800 -28.51 -10.75 45.22
CA LEU A 800 -29.95 -10.61 45.39
C LEU A 800 -30.57 -9.80 44.26
N ASP A 801 -31.55 -10.38 43.57
CA ASP A 801 -32.25 -9.78 42.43
C ASP A 801 -33.77 -9.88 42.61
N GLY A 802 -34.42 -8.73 42.81
CA GLY A 802 -35.88 -8.60 42.95
C GLY A 802 -36.61 -8.87 41.64
N ARG A 803 -36.06 -8.40 40.52
CA ARG A 803 -36.66 -8.47 39.19
C ARG A 803 -37.95 -7.66 39.12
N ALA A 804 -39.11 -8.24 38.85
CA ALA A 804 -40.30 -7.49 38.46
C ALA A 804 -41.34 -7.40 39.58
N GLY A 805 -41.51 -6.21 40.15
CA GLY A 805 -42.53 -5.84 41.13
C GLY A 805 -41.95 -4.88 42.16
N ASP A 806 -42.74 -4.49 43.16
CA ASP A 806 -42.26 -3.59 44.23
C ASP A 806 -41.62 -4.43 45.35
N ASP A 807 -40.30 -4.56 45.34
CA ASP A 807 -39.55 -5.53 46.13
C ASP A 807 -38.95 -4.96 47.42
N THR A 808 -38.62 -5.84 48.36
CA THR A 808 -37.79 -5.51 49.53
C THR A 808 -36.59 -6.44 49.58
N VAL A 809 -35.39 -5.90 49.39
CA VAL A 809 -34.14 -6.65 49.31
C VAL A 809 -33.21 -6.25 50.45
N VAL A 810 -32.71 -7.23 51.21
CA VAL A 810 -31.85 -7.02 52.38
C VAL A 810 -30.57 -7.87 52.25
N GLY A 811 -29.42 -7.22 52.06
CA GLY A 811 -28.10 -7.84 51.85
C GLY A 811 -27.43 -8.34 53.13
N GLY A 812 -27.59 -7.66 54.26
CA GLY A 812 -27.13 -8.20 55.54
C GLY A 812 -25.67 -7.87 55.83
N ALA A 813 -24.79 -8.88 55.90
CA ALA A 813 -23.39 -8.68 56.28
C ALA A 813 -22.41 -9.37 55.31
N GLY A 814 -21.81 -8.61 54.41
CA GLY A 814 -20.94 -9.11 53.36
C GLY A 814 -20.75 -8.01 52.32
N ASP A 815 -19.83 -8.19 51.37
CA ASP A 815 -19.80 -7.31 50.19
C ASP A 815 -20.85 -7.84 49.19
N ASP A 816 -22.07 -7.30 49.25
CA ASP A 816 -23.27 -7.83 48.58
C ASP A 816 -23.52 -7.18 47.21
N LEU A 817 -24.28 -7.86 46.34
CA LEU A 817 -24.87 -7.27 45.14
C LEU A 817 -26.40 -7.31 45.23
N LEU A 818 -27.02 -6.13 45.19
CA LEU A 818 -28.46 -5.96 45.24
C LEU A 818 -28.94 -5.31 43.94
N LEU A 819 -29.92 -5.93 43.31
CA LEU A 819 -30.61 -5.45 42.11
C LEU A 819 -32.10 -5.37 42.42
N GLY A 820 -32.71 -4.18 42.28
CA GLY A 820 -34.15 -3.99 42.48
C GLY A 820 -34.93 -4.54 41.29
N GLY A 821 -34.69 -3.98 40.12
CA GLY A 821 -35.30 -4.40 38.87
C GLY A 821 -36.42 -3.44 38.46
N ARG A 822 -37.60 -3.94 38.10
CA ARG A 822 -38.75 -3.10 37.73
C ARG A 822 -39.68 -2.95 38.92
N GLY A 823 -39.88 -1.73 39.38
CA GLY A 823 -40.90 -1.44 40.38
C GLY A 823 -40.40 -0.38 41.34
N ASP A 824 -41.21 0.00 42.32
CA ASP A 824 -40.76 0.89 43.39
C ASP A 824 -40.13 0.04 44.51
N ASP A 825 -38.80 -0.05 44.58
CA ASP A 825 -38.10 -1.01 45.43
C ASP A 825 -37.58 -0.43 46.76
N ILE A 826 -37.38 -1.31 47.75
CA ILE A 826 -36.66 -1.01 48.99
C ILE A 826 -35.40 -1.87 49.06
N LEU A 827 -34.23 -1.24 48.87
CA LEU A 827 -32.94 -1.92 48.89
C LEU A 827 -32.17 -1.53 50.16
N ILE A 828 -31.69 -2.53 50.91
CA ILE A 828 -30.93 -2.33 52.15
C ILE A 828 -29.64 -3.15 52.01
N GLY A 829 -28.52 -2.50 51.70
CA GLY A 829 -27.21 -3.16 51.53
C GLY A 829 -26.82 -3.86 52.82
N GLY A 830 -26.51 -3.08 53.84
CA GLY A 830 -26.18 -3.62 55.16
C GLY A 830 -24.74 -3.29 55.51
N ALA A 831 -24.02 -4.21 56.14
CA ALA A 831 -22.64 -3.99 56.53
C ALA A 831 -21.68 -4.64 55.55
N GLY A 832 -20.82 -3.87 54.89
CA GLY A 832 -19.97 -4.38 53.83
C GLY A 832 -19.74 -3.33 52.75
N ASN A 833 -19.02 -3.68 51.70
CA ASN A 833 -18.91 -2.81 50.53
C ASN A 833 -19.88 -3.32 49.46
N ASP A 834 -21.06 -2.74 49.40
CA ASP A 834 -22.16 -3.27 48.61
C ASP A 834 -22.27 -2.62 47.25
N ASN A 835 -22.67 -3.39 46.25
CA ASN A 835 -23.08 -2.90 44.95
C ASN A 835 -24.61 -2.91 44.90
N ILE A 836 -25.22 -1.76 44.69
CA ILE A 836 -26.67 -1.63 44.71
C ILE A 836 -27.11 -0.90 43.45
N ASP A 837 -27.97 -1.53 42.66
CA ASP A 837 -28.63 -0.91 41.53
C ASP A 837 -30.16 -1.03 41.68
N GLY A 838 -30.86 0.09 41.58
CA GLY A 838 -32.32 0.15 41.65
C GLY A 838 -33.01 -0.63 40.54
N ASP A 839 -32.43 -0.65 39.34
CA ASP A 839 -33.22 -0.93 38.13
C ASP A 839 -32.71 -2.08 37.26
N LEU A 840 -31.56 -2.66 37.59
CA LEU A 840 -30.99 -3.74 36.79
C LEU A 840 -31.60 -5.09 37.16
N GLU A 841 -31.60 -6.03 36.23
CA GLU A 841 -32.08 -7.41 36.44
C GLU A 841 -30.96 -8.41 36.09
N THR A 842 -30.88 -9.53 36.79
CA THR A 842 -29.95 -10.63 36.45
C THR A 842 -30.47 -11.43 35.27
N ILE A 843 -29.60 -11.78 34.34
CA ILE A 843 -29.87 -12.85 33.36
C ILE A 843 -29.30 -14.17 33.84
N SER A 844 -28.02 -14.16 34.20
CA SER A 844 -27.27 -15.34 34.64
C SER A 844 -26.32 -14.96 35.75
N VAL A 845 -26.06 -15.87 36.67
CA VAL A 845 -25.08 -15.69 37.73
C VAL A 845 -24.54 -17.05 38.14
N GLY A 846 -23.21 -17.15 38.20
CA GLY A 846 -22.46 -18.28 38.69
C GLY A 846 -22.12 -18.13 40.17
N ARG A 847 -21.82 -19.25 40.85
CA ARG A 847 -21.49 -19.29 42.28
C ARG A 847 -20.14 -18.62 42.64
N ASP A 848 -19.36 -18.30 41.63
CA ASP A 848 -18.05 -17.64 41.67
C ASP A 848 -18.07 -16.26 41.00
N TRP A 849 -19.24 -15.62 40.97
CA TRP A 849 -19.39 -14.24 40.52
C TRP A 849 -18.37 -13.32 41.20
N VAL A 850 -17.91 -12.29 40.50
CA VAL A 850 -17.06 -11.23 41.07
C VAL A 850 -17.50 -9.89 40.50
N ALA A 851 -17.78 -8.94 41.38
CA ALA A 851 -17.99 -7.54 41.00
C ALA A 851 -16.67 -6.77 41.12
N THR A 852 -16.20 -6.20 40.01
CA THR A 852 -15.01 -5.35 39.97
C THR A 852 -15.41 -3.91 39.73
N ARG A 853 -15.01 -3.04 40.65
CA ARG A 853 -15.29 -1.61 40.61
C ARG A 853 -14.16 -0.85 39.90
N SER A 854 -14.49 -0.08 38.86
CA SER A 854 -13.54 0.75 38.12
C SER A 854 -13.90 2.23 38.11
N VAL A 855 -12.91 3.10 38.35
CA VAL A 855 -13.08 4.56 38.30
C VAL A 855 -12.32 5.11 37.10
N GLY A 856 -13.06 5.53 36.06
CA GLY A 856 -12.55 6.21 34.88
C GLY A 856 -12.60 7.74 34.98
N ASN A 857 -12.35 8.44 33.86
CA ASN A 857 -12.46 9.91 33.78
C ASN A 857 -13.94 10.35 33.94
N ASN A 858 -14.38 10.54 35.18
CA ASN A 858 -15.74 10.93 35.59
C ASN A 858 -16.85 9.88 35.34
N THR A 859 -16.48 8.61 35.14
CA THR A 859 -17.43 7.50 35.02
C THR A 859 -17.02 6.43 36.03
N TYR A 860 -17.97 5.87 36.76
CA TYR A 860 -17.73 4.70 37.59
C TYR A 860 -18.54 3.57 36.97
N SER A 861 -17.91 2.40 36.86
CA SER A 861 -18.53 1.23 36.25
C SER A 861 -18.18 -0.01 37.04
N THR A 862 -19.18 -0.85 37.25
CA THR A 862 -18.98 -2.20 37.77
C THR A 862 -18.93 -3.15 36.60
N SER A 863 -17.88 -3.95 36.51
CA SER A 863 -17.87 -5.15 35.67
C SER A 863 -18.13 -6.37 36.53
N TYR A 864 -18.90 -7.32 35.97
CA TYR A 864 -19.22 -8.58 36.61
C TYR A 864 -18.50 -9.69 35.85
N SER A 865 -17.79 -10.56 36.55
CA SER A 865 -17.33 -11.84 36.00
C SER A 865 -18.22 -12.95 36.51
N HIS A 866 -18.47 -13.97 35.70
CA HIS A 866 -19.39 -15.08 36.00
C HIS A 866 -20.83 -14.64 36.29
N ALA A 867 -21.26 -13.47 35.81
CA ALA A 867 -22.65 -13.02 35.90
C ALA A 867 -23.00 -12.00 34.81
N ALA A 868 -24.26 -12.03 34.38
CA ALA A 868 -24.86 -11.16 33.39
C ALA A 868 -26.02 -10.39 34.01
N ILE A 869 -26.04 -9.07 33.82
CA ILE A 869 -27.17 -8.22 34.20
C ILE A 869 -27.61 -7.36 33.02
N ILE A 870 -28.88 -6.96 33.00
CA ILE A 870 -29.46 -6.07 31.99
C ILE A 870 -30.20 -4.91 32.64
N ASP A 871 -30.32 -3.83 31.87
CA ASP A 871 -31.32 -2.81 32.10
C ASP A 871 -32.58 -3.19 31.30
N PRO A 872 -33.72 -3.52 31.96
CA PRO A 872 -34.95 -3.95 31.30
C PRO A 872 -35.69 -2.83 30.56
N GLY A 873 -35.25 -1.57 30.64
CA GLY A 873 -35.89 -0.42 29.98
C GLY A 873 -37.04 0.21 30.77
N GLU A 874 -37.40 -0.39 31.91
CA GLU A 874 -38.45 0.02 32.85
C GLU A 874 -37.80 0.16 34.24
N GLY A 875 -38.29 1.08 35.08
CA GLY A 875 -37.72 1.36 36.41
C GLY A 875 -38.73 2.07 37.30
N GLY A 876 -38.46 2.19 38.60
CA GLY A 876 -39.37 2.83 39.56
C GLY A 876 -38.68 3.79 40.52
N ASN A 877 -39.38 4.22 41.56
CA ASN A 877 -38.87 5.19 42.54
C ASN A 877 -38.38 4.45 43.77
N ASP A 878 -37.07 4.26 43.85
CA ASP A 878 -36.51 3.36 44.85
C ASP A 878 -36.15 4.06 46.16
N VAL A 879 -36.10 3.26 47.22
CA VAL A 879 -35.67 3.65 48.56
C VAL A 879 -34.46 2.80 48.91
N ILE A 880 -33.28 3.38 48.83
CA ILE A 880 -32.01 2.69 49.01
C ILE A 880 -31.34 3.12 50.31
N TYR A 881 -31.07 2.17 51.19
CA TYR A 881 -30.23 2.31 52.36
C TYR A 881 -28.93 1.53 52.12
N SER A 882 -27.85 2.25 51.82
CA SER A 882 -26.53 1.62 51.55
C SER A 882 -26.00 0.87 52.77
N GLY A 883 -26.11 1.46 53.96
CA GLY A 883 -25.59 0.87 55.19
C GLY A 883 -24.15 1.29 55.44
N GLY A 884 -23.32 0.39 55.97
CA GLY A 884 -21.97 0.68 56.45
C GLY A 884 -20.87 0.02 55.63
N GLY A 885 -20.06 0.84 54.96
CA GLY A 885 -18.86 0.46 54.22
C GLY A 885 -18.68 1.36 53.00
N ASP A 886 -17.81 0.98 52.06
CA ASP A 886 -17.59 1.75 50.83
C ASP A 886 -18.59 1.29 49.75
N ASP A 887 -19.82 1.77 49.77
CA ASP A 887 -20.89 1.28 48.87
C ASP A 887 -20.92 1.99 47.52
N TRP A 888 -21.32 1.23 46.49
CA TRP A 888 -21.57 1.71 45.13
C TRP A 888 -23.05 1.61 44.82
N VAL A 889 -23.71 2.76 44.83
CA VAL A 889 -25.17 2.85 44.66
C VAL A 889 -25.52 3.61 43.39
N ASN A 890 -26.37 2.99 42.57
CA ASN A 890 -27.05 3.59 41.43
C ASN A 890 -28.56 3.46 41.63
N GLY A 891 -29.29 4.58 41.60
CA GLY A 891 -30.75 4.57 41.75
C GLY A 891 -31.51 4.24 40.47
N GLY A 892 -30.84 4.17 39.31
CA GLY A 892 -31.53 3.88 38.06
C GLY A 892 -32.44 5.02 37.56
N ARG A 893 -33.57 4.65 36.97
CA ARG A 893 -34.62 5.49 36.41
C ARG A 893 -35.74 5.70 37.42
N GLY A 894 -35.65 6.76 38.18
CA GLY A 894 -36.79 7.12 39.01
C GLY A 894 -36.64 8.47 39.67
N ASN A 895 -37.46 8.68 40.70
CA ASN A 895 -37.16 9.67 41.71
C ASN A 895 -36.72 8.95 42.97
N ASP A 896 -35.45 8.59 42.99
CA ASP A 896 -34.93 7.66 43.98
C ASP A 896 -34.49 8.41 45.23
N TRP A 897 -34.69 7.77 46.37
CA TRP A 897 -34.25 8.24 47.67
C TRP A 897 -33.12 7.35 48.15
N ILE A 898 -31.94 7.93 48.28
CA ILE A 898 -30.73 7.21 48.69
C ILE A 898 -30.25 7.76 50.04
N ASP A 899 -30.14 6.89 51.03
CA ASP A 899 -29.50 7.15 52.33
C ASP A 899 -28.10 6.53 52.36
N GLY A 900 -27.11 7.39 52.58
CA GLY A 900 -25.70 7.06 52.51
C GLY A 900 -24.96 7.49 53.76
N SER A 901 -24.47 6.53 54.56
CA SER A 901 -23.69 6.83 55.75
C SER A 901 -22.23 7.21 55.43
N ASP A 902 -21.66 6.66 54.33
CA ASP A 902 -20.32 6.97 53.76
C ASP A 902 -20.24 6.70 52.21
N VAL A 903 -21.20 7.18 51.42
CA VAL A 903 -21.36 6.79 49.98
C VAL A 903 -20.58 7.67 48.97
N LEU A 904 -20.00 7.05 47.94
CA LEU A 904 -19.62 7.70 46.68
C LEU A 904 -20.73 7.48 45.63
N VAL A 905 -21.65 8.45 45.51
CA VAL A 905 -22.81 8.36 44.59
C VAL A 905 -22.35 8.53 43.14
N VAL A 906 -22.74 7.59 42.27
CA VAL A 906 -22.41 7.59 40.85
C VAL A 906 -23.68 7.80 40.03
N GLY A 907 -23.66 8.79 39.13
CA GLY A 907 -24.69 8.97 38.10
C GLY A 907 -25.90 9.77 38.57
N LEU A 908 -25.89 11.10 38.30
CA LEU A 908 -27.04 11.96 38.59
C LEU A 908 -27.49 12.70 37.34
N SER A 909 -28.64 12.31 36.78
CA SER A 909 -29.49 13.24 36.03
C SER A 909 -30.61 13.73 36.96
N HIS A 910 -30.45 14.97 37.45
CA HIS A 910 -31.40 15.77 38.25
C HIS A 910 -31.39 15.56 39.77
N PHE A 911 -30.94 16.60 40.52
CA PHE A 911 -31.17 16.72 41.97
C PHE A 911 -31.85 18.04 42.35
N SER A 912 -32.68 17.97 43.39
CA SER A 912 -32.93 19.05 44.34
C SER A 912 -32.47 18.59 45.73
N TRP A 913 -31.49 19.27 46.31
CA TRP A 913 -30.79 18.86 47.54
C TRP A 913 -31.62 19.07 48.82
N TYR A 914 -31.52 18.14 49.78
CA TYR A 914 -31.53 18.44 51.22
C TYR A 914 -30.54 17.54 51.96
N LEU A 915 -29.45 18.14 52.44
CA LEU A 915 -28.47 17.55 53.36
C LEU A 915 -28.86 18.01 54.78
N GLU A 916 -29.22 17.11 55.69
CA GLU A 916 -29.11 17.37 57.13
C GLU A 916 -27.97 16.50 57.68
N ALA A 917 -26.84 17.15 57.95
CA ALA A 917 -25.74 16.56 58.69
C ALA A 917 -26.13 16.37 60.17
N ALA A 918 -25.76 15.22 60.74
CA ALA A 918 -25.59 15.04 62.19
C ALA A 918 -24.15 14.58 62.48
#